data_AF-A0A251XS34-F1
#
_entry.id   AF-A0A251XS34-F1
#
_cell.length_a   1.000
_cell.length_b   1.000
_cell.length_c   1.000
_cell.angle_alpha   90.00
_cell.angle_beta   90.00
_cell.angle_gamma   90.00
#
_symmetry.space_group_name_H-M   'P 1'
#
loop_
_entity.id
_entity.type
_entity.pdbx_description
1 polymer ?
#
loop_
_entity_poly.entity_id
_entity_poly.type
_entity_poly.pdbx_seq_one_letter_code
_entity_poly.pdbx_strand_id
1 'polypeptide(L)'
;MQPRVTAILVAHEGAQFLDRTLQALAAQTRRPDQVVAVDLGSRDASAALLAASEPTRMVQAPARMTFGQAVDQAVRVIASPEGDHELLWLLSADNAPAPDALERLLAAVEASPSVAVAGPKTMEWDHPGYIHEMGTTLTTLGAAVPIVDVELDQAQYDEMSDVLGVAAGGMLVRHRLWDELGGFDDALPAVDDAIDLCVRARLAGHRVVVVPAARVASAGDAAPGTAFLGRRTPRHRRRRLRRQAQLHRRLAYAPPAAVPFLWLSVVPLAVLRALLQLLRKRPTAAPGEIGAAVRVAVAPGRIRASRRRLAAVRTAPWSSIASLRQPLAVGRRRRSLAREQYRVEHMGVSDGVEFLATGGGWTVLAALLLAAVMWLPRLAGTALTGGQLLPLGPSAGALWAQVGIGVRGSGAGPVAPSDPFAYVLAVLGSVTAWEPSLAVLGLFVAALPLAALAAWLCAAQLTRNAWLRALAALVWTLAPTLLVALGEGRLPAVLAHLLLPWLALAVLRAPRSWSASAVAGILMAAVGASAPSLVPAVLVLWLVVTVRAGRRAGRLVTIPVPLVALVAPLVAYRVMQGQPLALAADPAVPAAFAPADVPGLALGFPVSGLGGWTAFVDGLGLGLPSAVPLVVVAVLVAPLVLGALAALFLRGSHRAALALGVTVLGFATAVLAARTVVQASGPDVVAVWPGSGLSLLWLGLAGALVLGFATLGRRSVVPGLVAAVTLVVLALPLVSAAVAGSTAVRATAETSLPGLVVAEAASDPSVGTLVLRAADDGSLTADVERGTGRTLEQVSTVDSAVGELTDTQRRVAELAGNVSSRSGLDATEELRGLGIGYVLLAPPAGEAQAALHDRARAALDDDPVFTVVGETEAGLLWRFVGSDDLDARVPVPGNLDDAGRAGVLAAQALVFALTLLLAIPPAGWRRAAVLSRVPRDRGRRRRASRGRGRAAPRARRPRHARLPGRGHGCERRVGGLRRHPAGGGAPARRRRRRRRGRPRARRRRAPGPRGRRPRDPRPRDPRPRRPRPRSRPPRRPQEDRWPGVTPCASRRA
;
A
#
# COMPACT_ATOMS: atom_id res chain seq x y z
N MET A 1 -14.99 32.45 -55.89
CA MET A 1 -16.39 31.96 -55.76
C MET A 1 -16.78 32.03 -54.29
N GLN A 2 -18.06 31.83 -53.93
CA GLN A 2 -18.42 31.64 -52.51
C GLN A 2 -17.89 30.27 -52.02
N PRO A 3 -17.45 30.14 -50.75
CA PRO A 3 -16.98 28.87 -50.20
C PRO A 3 -18.13 27.89 -49.98
N ARG A 4 -17.93 26.65 -50.41
CA ARG A 4 -18.91 25.55 -50.32
C ARG A 4 -18.57 24.62 -49.16
N VAL A 5 -19.48 24.45 -48.22
CA VAL A 5 -19.25 23.70 -46.97
C VAL A 5 -20.07 22.42 -46.92
N THR A 6 -19.38 21.29 -46.79
CA THR A 6 -19.98 20.00 -46.43
C THR A 6 -19.77 19.72 -44.95
N ALA A 7 -20.85 19.72 -44.16
CA ALA A 7 -20.81 19.29 -42.77
C ALA A 7 -20.89 17.76 -42.69
N ILE A 8 -19.88 17.12 -42.10
CA ILE A 8 -19.80 15.66 -41.91
C ILE A 8 -20.08 15.37 -40.44
N LEU A 9 -21.23 14.72 -40.16
CA LEU A 9 -21.72 14.46 -38.80
C LEU A 9 -21.67 12.96 -38.48
N VAL A 10 -20.76 12.54 -37.61
CA VAL A 10 -20.54 11.13 -37.24
C VAL A 10 -21.20 10.79 -35.89
N ALA A 11 -22.00 9.72 -35.83
CA ALA A 11 -22.69 9.24 -34.63
C ALA A 11 -22.37 7.78 -34.26
N HIS A 12 -22.35 7.50 -32.95
CA HIS A 12 -22.25 6.14 -32.40
C HIS A 12 -22.77 6.07 -30.95
N GLU A 13 -23.92 5.42 -30.70
CA GLU A 13 -24.61 5.42 -29.37
C GLU A 13 -24.85 6.85 -28.80
N GLY A 14 -25.00 7.84 -29.68
CA GLY A 14 -24.91 9.27 -29.39
C GLY A 14 -26.23 9.97 -29.02
N ALA A 15 -27.37 9.28 -28.98
CA ALA A 15 -28.70 9.90 -29.00
C ALA A 15 -28.96 10.90 -27.84
N GLN A 16 -28.28 10.75 -26.70
CA GLN A 16 -28.39 11.68 -25.55
C GLN A 16 -27.75 13.06 -25.78
N PHE A 17 -26.99 13.22 -26.86
CA PHE A 17 -26.28 14.45 -27.25
C PHE A 17 -26.70 14.95 -28.64
N LEU A 18 -26.96 14.01 -29.56
CA LEU A 18 -27.22 14.27 -30.97
C LEU A 18 -28.35 15.27 -31.23
N ASP A 19 -29.44 15.21 -30.48
CA ASP A 19 -30.57 16.15 -30.58
C ASP A 19 -30.12 17.62 -30.48
N ARG A 20 -29.30 17.96 -29.47
CA ARG A 20 -28.74 19.31 -29.30
C ARG A 20 -27.74 19.66 -30.42
N THR A 21 -26.99 18.68 -30.92
CA THR A 21 -26.06 18.84 -32.06
C THR A 21 -26.81 19.18 -33.35
N LEU A 22 -27.91 18.48 -33.63
CA LEU A 22 -28.75 18.72 -34.81
C LEU A 22 -29.46 20.08 -34.73
N GLN A 23 -30.04 20.42 -33.58
CA GLN A 23 -30.63 21.75 -33.34
C GLN A 23 -29.59 22.87 -33.53
N ALA A 24 -28.37 22.70 -33.01
CA ALA A 24 -27.28 23.66 -33.16
C ALA A 24 -26.79 23.80 -34.61
N LEU A 25 -26.80 22.71 -35.39
CA LEU A 25 -26.44 22.71 -36.81
C LEU A 25 -27.52 23.41 -37.67
N ALA A 26 -28.80 23.19 -37.38
CA ALA A 26 -29.92 23.85 -38.07
C ALA A 26 -30.04 25.36 -37.75
N ALA A 27 -29.54 25.77 -36.58
CA ALA A 27 -29.53 27.14 -36.07
C ALA A 27 -28.26 27.95 -36.44
N GLN A 28 -27.42 27.47 -37.35
CA GLN A 28 -26.28 28.27 -37.84
C GLN A 28 -26.75 29.48 -38.67
N THR A 29 -26.12 30.64 -38.50
CA THR A 29 -26.35 31.86 -39.28
C THR A 29 -25.98 31.64 -40.75
N ARG A 30 -24.75 31.17 -41.00
CA ARG A 30 -24.34 30.51 -42.26
C ARG A 30 -24.56 29.01 -42.10
N ARG A 31 -25.65 28.50 -42.67
CA ARG A 31 -25.89 27.05 -42.79
C ARG A 31 -24.83 26.38 -43.69
N PRO A 32 -24.48 25.10 -43.48
CA PRO A 32 -23.68 24.34 -44.45
C PRO A 32 -24.50 24.08 -45.73
N ASP A 33 -23.82 23.89 -46.86
CA ASP A 33 -24.45 23.66 -48.17
C ASP A 33 -24.85 22.19 -48.38
N GLN A 34 -24.14 21.26 -47.71
CA GLN A 34 -24.50 19.85 -47.64
C GLN A 34 -24.27 19.31 -46.23
N VAL A 35 -25.11 18.36 -45.80
CA VAL A 35 -24.93 17.60 -44.56
C VAL A 35 -24.81 16.12 -44.90
N VAL A 36 -23.68 15.51 -44.53
CA VAL A 36 -23.43 14.06 -44.67
C VAL A 36 -23.43 13.44 -43.28
N ALA A 37 -24.51 12.72 -42.96
CA ALA A 37 -24.65 11.98 -41.72
C ALA A 37 -24.01 10.60 -41.83
N VAL A 38 -23.19 10.18 -40.87
CA VAL A 38 -22.60 8.84 -40.81
C VAL A 38 -22.97 8.17 -39.49
N ASP A 39 -23.78 7.11 -39.56
CA ASP A 39 -24.04 6.28 -38.38
C ASP A 39 -23.09 5.08 -38.34
N LEU A 40 -22.33 4.96 -37.25
CA LEU A 40 -21.45 3.82 -36.98
C LEU A 40 -22.24 2.65 -36.36
N GLY A 41 -23.34 2.22 -37.00
CA GLY A 41 -24.17 1.10 -36.59
C GLY A 41 -24.69 1.21 -35.15
N SER A 42 -25.34 2.33 -34.84
CA SER A 42 -25.86 2.63 -33.51
C SER A 42 -27.00 1.68 -33.10
N ARG A 43 -27.06 1.37 -31.81
CA ARG A 43 -28.09 0.52 -31.19
C ARG A 43 -29.09 1.29 -30.32
N ASP A 44 -29.02 2.62 -30.38
CA ASP A 44 -29.95 3.53 -29.75
C ASP A 44 -30.65 4.39 -30.81
N ALA A 45 -31.36 5.44 -30.41
CA ALA A 45 -32.10 6.30 -31.33
C ALA A 45 -31.21 7.15 -32.28
N SER A 46 -29.88 7.02 -32.29
CA SER A 46 -29.01 7.88 -33.10
C SER A 46 -29.31 7.80 -34.60
N ALA A 47 -29.48 6.59 -35.14
CA ALA A 47 -29.81 6.40 -36.55
C ALA A 47 -31.18 7.01 -36.92
N ALA A 48 -32.17 6.90 -36.03
CA ALA A 48 -33.49 7.48 -36.24
C ALA A 48 -33.47 9.02 -36.15
N LEU A 49 -32.69 9.58 -35.22
CA LEU A 49 -32.48 11.04 -35.09
C LEU A 49 -31.71 11.62 -36.28
N LEU A 50 -30.71 10.90 -36.81
CA LEU A 50 -30.03 11.29 -38.05
C LEU A 50 -31.01 11.26 -39.23
N ALA A 51 -31.78 10.19 -39.43
CA ALA A 51 -32.76 10.12 -40.50
C ALA A 51 -33.83 11.22 -40.41
N ALA A 52 -34.34 11.51 -39.21
CA ALA A 52 -35.30 12.58 -38.95
C ALA A 52 -34.74 14.01 -39.07
N SER A 53 -33.43 14.16 -39.35
CA SER A 53 -32.81 15.47 -39.64
C SER A 53 -32.66 15.77 -41.13
N GLU A 54 -33.19 14.89 -42.00
CA GLU A 54 -33.18 15.02 -43.47
C GLU A 54 -31.81 15.42 -44.07
N PRO A 55 -30.71 14.72 -43.70
CA PRO A 55 -29.37 15.06 -44.18
C PRO A 55 -29.25 14.80 -45.68
N THR A 56 -28.52 15.68 -46.37
CA THR A 56 -28.29 15.61 -47.83
C THR A 56 -27.80 14.24 -48.30
N ARG A 57 -26.99 13.54 -47.49
CA ARG A 57 -26.66 12.12 -47.64
C ARG A 57 -26.58 11.44 -46.27
N MET A 58 -26.99 10.18 -46.18
CA MET A 58 -26.77 9.35 -44.99
C MET A 58 -25.97 8.10 -45.35
N VAL A 59 -24.91 7.82 -44.58
CA VAL A 59 -24.02 6.67 -44.73
C VAL A 59 -24.18 5.75 -43.51
N GLN A 60 -24.36 4.45 -43.77
CA GLN A 60 -24.43 3.41 -42.74
C GLN A 60 -23.11 2.64 -42.72
N ALA A 61 -22.43 2.64 -41.57
CA ALA A 61 -21.04 2.22 -41.46
C ALA A 61 -20.80 1.25 -40.28
N PRO A 62 -19.86 0.29 -40.37
CA PRO A 62 -19.61 -0.66 -39.28
C PRO A 62 -19.09 0.01 -38.00
N ALA A 63 -19.74 -0.28 -36.86
CA ALA A 63 -19.38 0.15 -35.50
C ALA A 63 -17.92 -0.07 -35.05
N ARG A 64 -17.11 -0.81 -35.82
CA ARG A 64 -15.68 -1.04 -35.61
C ARG A 64 -14.77 0.04 -36.20
N MET A 65 -15.30 0.98 -36.99
CA MET A 65 -14.54 2.06 -37.62
C MET A 65 -14.13 3.16 -36.65
N THR A 66 -13.07 3.89 -37.03
CA THR A 66 -12.60 5.09 -36.34
C THR A 66 -13.43 6.31 -36.76
N PHE A 67 -13.30 7.44 -36.04
CA PHE A 67 -13.92 8.70 -36.49
C PHE A 67 -13.38 9.11 -37.88
N GLY A 68 -12.07 8.96 -38.11
CA GLY A 68 -11.47 9.25 -39.41
C GLY A 68 -11.97 8.36 -40.54
N GLN A 69 -12.09 7.05 -40.30
CA GLN A 69 -12.63 6.13 -41.30
C GLN A 69 -14.11 6.41 -41.62
N ALA A 70 -14.87 6.97 -40.67
CA ALA A 70 -16.23 7.46 -40.92
C ALA A 70 -16.23 8.71 -41.81
N VAL A 71 -15.32 9.66 -41.56
CA VAL A 71 -15.13 10.84 -42.42
C VAL A 71 -14.64 10.44 -43.81
N ASP A 72 -13.69 9.50 -43.92
CA ASP A 72 -13.22 8.98 -45.22
C ASP A 72 -14.34 8.28 -46.01
N GLN A 73 -15.33 7.67 -45.34
CA GLN A 73 -16.53 7.15 -46.01
C GLN A 73 -17.51 8.26 -46.43
N ALA A 74 -17.64 9.34 -45.67
CA ALA A 74 -18.42 10.52 -46.07
C ALA A 74 -17.79 11.24 -47.27
N VAL A 75 -16.47 11.42 -47.29
CA VAL A 75 -15.72 12.04 -48.39
C VAL A 75 -15.85 11.22 -49.68
N ARG A 76 -15.84 9.89 -49.60
CA ARG A 76 -16.08 9.00 -50.75
C ARG A 76 -17.49 9.08 -51.35
N VAL A 77 -18.45 9.73 -50.70
CA VAL A 77 -19.83 9.90 -51.22
C VAL A 77 -20.19 11.35 -51.52
N ILE A 78 -19.22 12.26 -51.61
CA ILE A 78 -19.38 13.60 -52.18
C ILE A 78 -18.58 13.72 -53.49
N ALA A 79 -18.79 14.80 -54.24
CA ALA A 79 -18.01 15.06 -55.46
C ALA A 79 -16.56 15.41 -55.07
N SER A 80 -15.58 15.00 -55.89
CA SER A 80 -14.17 15.40 -55.70
C SER A 80 -14.01 16.91 -55.87
N PRO A 81 -13.07 17.55 -55.13
CA PRO A 81 -13.02 19.00 -55.06
C PRO A 81 -12.59 19.66 -56.37
N GLU A 82 -13.44 20.55 -56.90
CA GLU A 82 -13.15 21.34 -58.10
C GLU A 82 -12.16 22.48 -57.81
N GLY A 83 -12.00 22.87 -56.53
CA GLY A 83 -10.99 23.83 -56.12
C GLY A 83 -10.93 24.13 -54.62
N ASP A 84 -10.05 25.06 -54.27
CA ASP A 84 -9.71 25.47 -52.90
C ASP A 84 -10.86 26.14 -52.11
N HIS A 85 -12.01 26.37 -52.75
CA HIS A 85 -13.22 26.93 -52.13
C HIS A 85 -14.09 25.87 -51.41
N GLU A 86 -13.78 24.59 -51.57
CA GLU A 86 -14.50 23.50 -50.90
C GLU A 86 -13.93 23.18 -49.51
N LEU A 87 -14.82 23.06 -48.53
CA LEU A 87 -14.49 22.90 -47.12
C LEU A 87 -15.31 21.78 -46.48
N LEU A 88 -14.63 20.93 -45.72
CA LEU A 88 -15.25 19.91 -44.88
C LEU A 88 -15.33 20.43 -43.44
N TRP A 89 -16.52 20.40 -42.84
CA TRP A 89 -16.72 20.74 -41.43
C TRP A 89 -17.03 19.49 -40.63
N LEU A 90 -16.09 19.06 -39.79
CA LEU A 90 -16.12 17.77 -39.12
C LEU A 90 -16.80 17.87 -37.75
N LEU A 91 -17.86 17.08 -37.53
CA LEU A 91 -18.64 17.09 -36.30
C LEU A 91 -18.88 15.64 -35.80
N SER A 92 -18.80 15.44 -34.49
CA SER A 92 -19.37 14.27 -33.82
C SER A 92 -20.76 14.57 -33.25
N ALA A 93 -21.53 13.52 -32.95
CA ALA A 93 -22.85 13.60 -32.30
C ALA A 93 -22.87 14.31 -30.93
N ASP A 94 -21.70 14.70 -30.39
CA ASP A 94 -21.55 15.53 -29.19
C ASP A 94 -20.91 16.90 -29.49
N ASN A 95 -21.01 17.44 -30.70
CA ASN A 95 -20.56 18.79 -31.02
C ASN A 95 -21.75 19.70 -31.28
N ALA A 96 -22.05 20.61 -30.36
CA ALA A 96 -23.12 21.59 -30.51
C ALA A 96 -22.51 22.98 -30.78
N PRO A 97 -22.39 23.41 -32.05
CA PRO A 97 -21.87 24.73 -32.39
C PRO A 97 -22.74 25.88 -31.86
N ALA A 98 -22.11 27.02 -31.55
CA ALA A 98 -22.82 28.28 -31.37
C ALA A 98 -23.39 28.77 -32.72
N PRO A 99 -24.46 29.60 -32.76
CA PRO A 99 -25.11 30.00 -34.01
C PRO A 99 -24.17 30.65 -35.06
N ASP A 100 -23.16 31.41 -34.63
CA ASP A 100 -22.19 32.05 -35.52
C ASP A 100 -20.94 31.20 -35.80
N ALA A 101 -20.85 29.96 -35.29
CA ALA A 101 -19.59 29.20 -35.30
C ALA A 101 -19.07 28.90 -36.72
N LEU A 102 -19.92 28.48 -37.66
CA LEU A 102 -19.47 28.22 -39.04
C LEU A 102 -19.10 29.53 -39.77
N GLU A 103 -19.86 30.62 -39.56
CA GLU A 103 -19.56 31.95 -40.11
C GLU A 103 -18.18 32.45 -39.65
N ARG A 104 -17.86 32.33 -38.35
CA ARG A 104 -16.55 32.70 -37.78
C ARG A 104 -15.41 31.83 -38.33
N LEU A 105 -15.64 30.52 -38.50
CA LEU A 105 -14.63 29.61 -39.04
C LEU A 105 -14.34 29.90 -40.53
N LEU A 106 -15.38 30.20 -41.32
CA LEU A 106 -15.25 30.58 -42.72
C LEU A 106 -14.46 31.87 -42.89
N ALA A 107 -14.84 32.94 -42.16
CA ALA A 107 -14.15 34.22 -42.23
C ALA A 107 -12.64 34.10 -41.95
N ALA A 108 -12.22 33.19 -41.06
CA ALA A 108 -10.81 32.92 -40.76
C ALA A 108 -10.06 32.17 -41.87
N VAL A 109 -10.75 31.38 -42.70
CA VAL A 109 -10.18 30.68 -43.88
C VAL A 109 -10.17 31.60 -45.10
N GLU A 110 -11.19 32.44 -45.27
CA GLU A 110 -11.28 33.43 -46.35
C GLU A 110 -10.26 34.56 -46.17
N ALA A 111 -10.07 35.06 -44.93
CA ALA A 111 -9.13 36.14 -44.63
C ALA A 111 -7.65 35.80 -44.89
N SER A 112 -7.29 34.53 -45.13
CA SER A 112 -5.94 34.18 -45.60
C SER A 112 -5.92 32.85 -46.36
N PRO A 113 -5.60 32.85 -47.67
CA PRO A 113 -5.44 31.61 -48.45
C PRO A 113 -4.42 30.61 -47.89
N SER A 114 -3.50 31.07 -47.04
CA SER A 114 -2.55 30.21 -46.32
C SER A 114 -3.19 29.31 -45.26
N VAL A 115 -4.39 29.65 -44.76
CA VAL A 115 -5.13 28.87 -43.77
C VAL A 115 -5.91 27.77 -44.47
N ALA A 116 -5.59 26.53 -44.12
CA ALA A 116 -6.26 25.34 -44.66
C ALA A 116 -6.90 24.45 -43.60
N VAL A 117 -6.65 24.73 -42.31
CA VAL A 117 -7.39 24.17 -41.18
C VAL A 117 -7.71 25.29 -40.18
N ALA A 118 -8.99 25.43 -39.83
CA ALA A 118 -9.46 26.31 -38.76
C ALA A 118 -10.22 25.47 -37.72
N GLY A 119 -10.03 25.76 -36.43
CA GLY A 119 -10.70 25.04 -35.34
C GLY A 119 -11.28 25.96 -34.26
N PRO A 120 -12.39 25.59 -33.62
CA PRO A 120 -13.10 26.43 -32.65
C PRO A 120 -12.47 26.41 -31.26
N LYS A 121 -12.83 27.40 -30.44
CA LYS A 121 -12.76 27.31 -28.97
C LYS A 121 -13.79 26.26 -28.52
N THR A 122 -13.33 25.11 -28.02
CA THR A 122 -14.24 24.04 -27.57
C THR A 122 -14.68 24.31 -26.13
N MET A 123 -15.97 24.28 -25.85
CA MET A 123 -16.58 24.60 -24.54
C MET A 123 -17.12 23.33 -23.85
N GLU A 124 -17.21 23.31 -22.52
CA GLU A 124 -17.72 22.15 -21.78
C GLU A 124 -19.25 22.02 -21.89
N TRP A 125 -19.75 20.86 -22.33
CA TRP A 125 -21.16 20.62 -22.69
C TRP A 125 -22.20 21.08 -21.65
N ASP A 126 -21.99 20.74 -20.38
CA ASP A 126 -22.89 21.07 -19.26
C ASP A 126 -22.63 22.48 -18.69
N HIS A 127 -21.50 23.11 -19.04
CA HIS A 127 -20.97 24.33 -18.42
C HIS A 127 -20.37 25.27 -19.50
N PRO A 128 -21.19 25.91 -20.36
CA PRO A 128 -20.73 26.61 -21.57
C PRO A 128 -19.87 27.87 -21.32
N GLY A 129 -19.70 28.31 -20.08
CA GLY A 129 -18.73 29.34 -19.69
C GLY A 129 -17.31 28.81 -19.46
N TYR A 130 -17.11 27.48 -19.47
CA TYR A 130 -15.79 26.85 -19.34
C TYR A 130 -15.31 26.34 -20.70
N ILE A 131 -14.04 26.62 -21.00
CA ILE A 131 -13.29 26.00 -22.10
C ILE A 131 -13.08 24.53 -21.75
N HIS A 132 -13.20 23.64 -22.74
CA HIS A 132 -12.86 22.22 -22.64
C HIS A 132 -11.45 21.94 -23.18
N GLU A 133 -11.18 22.42 -24.40
CA GLU A 133 -9.87 22.44 -25.04
C GLU A 133 -9.84 23.61 -26.05
N MET A 134 -8.72 24.33 -26.11
CA MET A 134 -8.48 25.34 -27.14
C MET A 134 -7.02 25.25 -27.58
N GLY A 135 -6.84 24.72 -28.79
CA GLY A 135 -5.54 24.41 -29.40
C GLY A 135 -4.78 23.27 -28.72
N THR A 136 -3.99 22.52 -29.48
CA THR A 136 -3.18 21.40 -28.98
C THR A 136 -1.73 21.56 -29.45
N THR A 137 -0.76 21.22 -28.59
CA THR A 137 0.69 21.29 -28.90
C THR A 137 1.41 20.00 -28.52
N LEU A 138 2.60 19.78 -29.08
CA LEU A 138 3.48 18.66 -28.75
C LEU A 138 4.63 19.13 -27.85
N THR A 139 4.86 18.38 -26.78
CA THR A 139 6.14 18.43 -26.03
C THR A 139 7.30 17.94 -26.90
N THR A 140 8.53 18.30 -26.53
CA THR A 140 9.77 17.78 -27.16
C THR A 140 9.91 16.24 -27.13
N LEU A 141 9.11 15.54 -26.32
CA LEU A 141 9.05 14.07 -26.25
C LEU A 141 7.80 13.48 -26.93
N GLY A 142 7.12 14.25 -27.79
CA GLY A 142 6.01 13.79 -28.63
C GLY A 142 4.67 13.51 -27.91
N ALA A 143 4.57 13.81 -26.61
CA ALA A 143 3.27 13.81 -25.94
C ALA A 143 2.51 15.09 -26.32
N ALA A 144 1.27 14.93 -26.77
CA ALA A 144 0.35 16.05 -26.93
C ALA A 144 -0.12 16.58 -25.57
N VAL A 145 -0.35 17.88 -25.55
CA VAL A 145 -0.81 18.66 -24.40
C VAL A 145 -1.75 19.75 -24.94
N PRO A 146 -2.98 19.91 -24.41
CA PRO A 146 -3.85 21.01 -24.81
C PRO A 146 -3.21 22.33 -24.37
N ILE A 147 -3.21 23.35 -25.22
CA ILE A 147 -2.61 24.66 -24.95
C ILE A 147 -3.38 25.27 -23.78
N VAL A 148 -4.69 25.45 -23.94
CA VAL A 148 -5.66 25.74 -22.87
C VAL A 148 -6.40 24.44 -22.49
N ASP A 149 -6.49 24.17 -21.20
CA ASP A 149 -7.16 23.00 -20.58
C ASP A 149 -8.54 23.45 -20.02
N VAL A 150 -9.17 22.65 -19.15
CA VAL A 150 -10.45 23.04 -18.53
C VAL A 150 -10.29 24.27 -17.61
N GLU A 151 -10.76 25.43 -18.07
CA GLU A 151 -10.64 26.75 -17.42
C GLU A 151 -11.84 27.65 -17.78
N LEU A 152 -12.11 28.69 -17.00
CA LEU A 152 -13.22 29.63 -17.25
C LEU A 152 -12.87 30.58 -18.42
N ASP A 153 -13.80 30.78 -19.35
CA ASP A 153 -13.63 31.72 -20.47
C ASP A 153 -13.87 33.16 -20.00
N GLN A 154 -12.79 33.93 -19.93
CA GLN A 154 -12.74 35.34 -19.57
C GLN A 154 -12.23 36.21 -20.74
N ALA A 155 -12.35 35.71 -21.98
CA ALA A 155 -11.74 36.26 -23.20
C ALA A 155 -10.20 36.33 -23.17
N GLN A 156 -9.55 35.68 -22.21
CA GLN A 156 -8.10 35.75 -21.97
C GLN A 156 -7.22 35.05 -23.03
N TYR A 157 -7.85 34.50 -24.08
CA TYR A 157 -7.21 33.83 -25.20
C TYR A 157 -7.72 34.30 -26.57
N ASP A 158 -8.45 35.41 -26.64
CA ASP A 158 -9.18 35.81 -27.85
C ASP A 158 -8.27 36.42 -28.95
N GLU A 159 -7.01 36.70 -28.60
CA GLU A 159 -5.93 37.06 -29.53
C GLU A 159 -5.19 35.82 -30.13
N MET A 160 -5.50 34.60 -29.68
CA MET A 160 -4.78 33.39 -30.11
C MET A 160 -5.21 32.95 -31.52
N SER A 161 -4.25 32.80 -32.43
CA SER A 161 -4.49 32.35 -33.82
C SER A 161 -3.67 31.11 -34.20
N ASP A 162 -2.37 31.23 -34.52
CA ASP A 162 -1.56 30.11 -34.98
C ASP A 162 -1.31 29.04 -33.88
N VAL A 163 -1.76 27.81 -34.13
CA VAL A 163 -1.55 26.65 -33.24
C VAL A 163 -0.95 25.45 -33.99
N LEU A 164 -0.41 24.47 -33.25
CA LEU A 164 0.15 23.25 -33.86
C LEU A 164 -0.94 22.26 -34.31
N GLY A 165 -2.08 22.25 -33.63
CA GLY A 165 -3.27 21.48 -33.98
C GLY A 165 -4.50 21.99 -33.25
N VAL A 166 -5.67 21.56 -33.72
CA VAL A 166 -6.99 21.84 -33.13
C VAL A 166 -7.73 20.53 -32.86
N ALA A 167 -8.84 20.59 -32.13
CA ALA A 167 -9.70 19.42 -31.91
C ALA A 167 -10.32 18.95 -33.25
N ALA A 168 -10.56 17.64 -33.41
CA ALA A 168 -11.28 17.12 -34.58
C ALA A 168 -12.74 17.57 -34.63
N GLY A 169 -13.39 17.69 -33.45
CA GLY A 169 -14.76 18.14 -33.34
C GLY A 169 -14.90 19.64 -33.60
N GLY A 170 -15.66 20.01 -34.62
CA GLY A 170 -15.83 21.37 -35.12
C GLY A 170 -14.73 21.85 -36.08
N MET A 171 -13.78 21.00 -36.48
CA MET A 171 -12.68 21.36 -37.40
C MET A 171 -13.23 21.69 -38.80
N LEU A 172 -12.84 22.83 -39.36
CA LEU A 172 -13.05 23.20 -40.76
C LEU A 172 -11.74 23.01 -41.53
N VAL A 173 -11.75 22.23 -42.61
CA VAL A 173 -10.55 21.89 -43.41
C VAL A 173 -10.83 21.95 -44.91
N ARG A 174 -9.88 22.42 -45.72
CA ARG A 174 -9.99 22.41 -47.20
C ARG A 174 -10.11 20.99 -47.72
N HIS A 175 -11.12 20.73 -48.55
CA HIS A 175 -11.41 19.42 -49.12
C HIS A 175 -10.21 18.87 -49.90
N ARG A 176 -9.62 19.69 -50.78
CA ARG A 176 -8.39 19.37 -51.51
C ARG A 176 -7.22 18.94 -50.62
N LEU A 177 -7.04 19.61 -49.47
CA LEU A 177 -5.97 19.27 -48.52
C LEU A 177 -6.27 17.98 -47.75
N TRP A 178 -7.54 17.65 -47.50
CA TRP A 178 -7.92 16.36 -46.90
C TRP A 178 -7.46 15.18 -47.78
N ASP A 179 -7.69 15.29 -49.08
CA ASP A 179 -7.30 14.28 -50.07
C ASP A 179 -5.78 14.21 -50.25
N GLU A 180 -5.10 15.36 -50.39
CA GLU A 180 -3.63 15.44 -50.47
C GLU A 180 -2.94 14.80 -49.25
N LEU A 181 -3.47 15.05 -48.05
CA LEU A 181 -2.96 14.47 -46.81
C LEU A 181 -3.31 12.99 -46.64
N GLY A 182 -4.29 12.47 -47.38
CA GLY A 182 -4.84 11.12 -47.21
C GLY A 182 -5.49 10.92 -45.83
N GLY A 183 -6.33 11.88 -45.42
CA GLY A 183 -7.16 11.83 -44.21
C GLY A 183 -6.37 11.66 -42.89
N PHE A 184 -7.02 11.07 -41.88
CA PHE A 184 -6.37 10.74 -40.61
C PHE A 184 -5.50 9.45 -40.71
N ASP A 185 -4.52 9.30 -39.81
CA ASP A 185 -3.68 8.08 -39.75
C ASP A 185 -4.44 6.92 -39.07
N ASP A 186 -4.66 5.81 -39.78
CA ASP A 186 -5.27 4.57 -39.27
C ASP A 186 -4.58 3.98 -38.02
N ALA A 187 -3.32 4.36 -37.76
CA ALA A 187 -2.59 3.97 -36.56
C ALA A 187 -2.99 4.77 -35.30
N LEU A 188 -3.75 5.86 -35.46
CA LEU A 188 -4.23 6.79 -34.43
C LEU A 188 -5.77 6.75 -34.30
N PRO A 189 -6.38 5.62 -33.90
CA PRO A 189 -7.80 5.33 -34.20
C PRO A 189 -8.87 6.10 -33.41
N ALA A 190 -8.50 7.01 -32.50
CA ALA A 190 -9.44 7.58 -31.51
C ALA A 190 -8.88 8.73 -30.65
N VAL A 191 -7.64 9.12 -30.89
CA VAL A 191 -6.80 9.98 -30.04
C VAL A 191 -5.65 10.45 -30.90
N ASP A 192 -5.25 11.71 -30.74
CA ASP A 192 -3.96 12.23 -31.26
C ASP A 192 -3.87 12.27 -32.81
N ASP A 193 -4.97 11.96 -33.47
CA ASP A 193 -5.31 12.00 -34.91
C ASP A 193 -5.44 13.43 -35.43
N ALA A 194 -6.23 14.27 -34.75
CA ALA A 194 -6.45 15.67 -35.13
C ALA A 194 -5.14 16.45 -35.29
N ILE A 195 -4.28 16.38 -34.27
CA ILE A 195 -2.96 17.01 -34.24
C ILE A 195 -1.93 16.29 -35.14
N ASP A 196 -2.16 15.04 -35.57
CA ASP A 196 -1.34 14.40 -36.61
C ASP A 196 -1.64 14.99 -37.99
N LEU A 197 -2.93 15.12 -38.35
CA LEU A 197 -3.37 15.80 -39.57
C LEU A 197 -2.87 17.24 -39.60
N CYS A 198 -3.03 18.00 -38.51
CA CYS A 198 -2.53 19.38 -38.43
C CYS A 198 -1.00 19.49 -38.51
N VAL A 199 -0.24 18.52 -37.96
CA VAL A 199 1.22 18.48 -38.12
C VAL A 199 1.60 18.18 -39.58
N ARG A 200 0.89 17.29 -40.27
CA ARG A 200 1.10 17.07 -41.71
C ARG A 200 0.73 18.30 -42.54
N ALA A 201 -0.41 18.96 -42.29
CA ALA A 201 -0.81 20.20 -42.94
C ALA A 201 0.23 21.33 -42.77
N ARG A 202 0.75 21.52 -41.55
CA ARG A 202 1.87 22.46 -41.29
C ARG A 202 3.15 22.10 -42.04
N LEU A 203 3.39 20.82 -42.26
CA LEU A 203 4.57 20.31 -42.97
C LEU A 203 4.40 20.27 -44.50
N ALA A 204 3.17 20.38 -45.00
CA ALA A 204 2.84 20.68 -46.40
C ALA A 204 2.97 22.18 -46.73
N GLY A 205 3.03 23.04 -45.72
CA GLY A 205 3.23 24.50 -45.85
C GLY A 205 2.03 25.34 -45.41
N HIS A 206 0.90 24.73 -45.08
CA HIS A 206 -0.32 25.44 -44.70
C HIS A 206 -0.33 25.90 -43.22
N ARG A 207 -1.13 26.91 -42.92
CA ARG A 207 -1.42 27.36 -41.55
C ARG A 207 -2.62 26.64 -40.96
N VAL A 208 -2.55 26.43 -39.65
CA VAL A 208 -3.55 25.79 -38.80
C VAL A 208 -3.88 26.77 -37.67
N VAL A 209 -5.09 27.33 -37.69
CA VAL A 209 -5.49 28.37 -36.74
C VAL A 209 -6.58 27.90 -35.78
N VAL A 210 -6.54 28.40 -34.56
CA VAL A 210 -7.71 28.44 -33.69
C VAL A 210 -8.49 29.74 -33.96
N VAL A 211 -9.81 29.68 -33.86
CA VAL A 211 -10.71 30.82 -34.05
C VAL A 211 -11.44 31.03 -32.73
N PRO A 212 -10.98 31.95 -31.85
CA PRO A 212 -11.49 32.05 -30.47
C PRO A 212 -12.96 32.44 -30.38
N ALA A 213 -13.47 33.19 -31.36
CA ALA A 213 -14.87 33.57 -31.49
C ALA A 213 -15.78 32.40 -31.90
N ALA A 214 -15.28 31.43 -32.66
CA ALA A 214 -16.04 30.24 -33.02
C ALA A 214 -16.13 29.31 -31.81
N ARG A 215 -17.31 29.20 -31.19
CA ARG A 215 -17.54 28.34 -30.02
C ARG A 215 -18.27 27.06 -30.41
N VAL A 216 -17.78 25.91 -29.94
CA VAL A 216 -18.47 24.61 -30.08
C VAL A 216 -18.50 23.89 -28.74
N ALA A 217 -19.68 23.57 -28.21
CA ALA A 217 -19.79 22.81 -26.98
C ALA A 217 -19.55 21.31 -27.26
N SER A 218 -18.69 20.66 -26.46
CA SER A 218 -18.41 19.22 -26.55
C SER A 218 -18.50 18.50 -25.21
N ALA A 219 -19.00 17.26 -25.24
CA ALA A 219 -18.96 16.36 -24.10
C ALA A 219 -17.65 15.53 -24.06
N GLY A 220 -16.97 15.39 -25.20
CA GLY A 220 -15.57 14.96 -25.33
C GLY A 220 -15.31 13.61 -24.68
N ASP A 221 -14.42 13.58 -23.68
CA ASP A 221 -14.13 12.37 -22.88
C ASP A 221 -15.40 11.75 -22.21
N ALA A 222 -16.55 12.43 -22.17
CA ALA A 222 -17.82 11.92 -21.65
C ALA A 222 -18.84 11.45 -22.71
N ALA A 223 -18.64 11.77 -23.99
CA ALA A 223 -19.45 11.27 -25.09
C ALA A 223 -19.18 9.77 -25.37
N PRO A 224 -20.09 9.03 -26.02
CA PRO A 224 -19.74 7.97 -26.95
C PRO A 224 -19.56 8.59 -28.34
N GLY A 225 -18.35 8.52 -28.90
CA GLY A 225 -18.07 8.97 -30.27
C GLY A 225 -17.67 7.82 -31.20
N THR A 226 -16.96 6.82 -30.67
CA THR A 226 -16.60 5.58 -31.37
C THR A 226 -16.51 4.40 -30.38
N ALA A 227 -16.48 3.16 -30.89
CA ALA A 227 -16.19 1.97 -30.08
C ALA A 227 -14.78 1.98 -29.42
N PHE A 228 -13.91 2.93 -29.79
CA PHE A 228 -12.57 3.09 -29.23
C PHE A 228 -12.54 4.02 -28.01
N LEU A 229 -13.12 5.22 -28.14
CA LEU A 229 -13.26 6.21 -27.06
C LEU A 229 -14.73 6.55 -26.81
N GLY A 230 -15.14 6.34 -25.57
CA GLY A 230 -16.32 7.00 -25.04
C GLY A 230 -16.52 6.76 -23.55
N ARG A 231 -17.65 7.23 -23.01
CA ARG A 231 -18.04 7.19 -21.58
C ARG A 231 -17.76 5.85 -20.87
N ARG A 232 -17.94 4.73 -21.58
CA ARG A 232 -17.73 3.35 -21.09
C ARG A 232 -16.24 2.94 -21.07
N THR A 233 -15.38 3.54 -21.90
CA THR A 233 -13.94 3.18 -22.03
C THR A 233 -13.17 3.43 -20.73
N PRO A 234 -12.60 2.40 -20.08
CA PRO A 234 -11.99 2.53 -18.75
C PRO A 234 -10.69 3.35 -18.78
N ARG A 235 -10.38 4.00 -17.65
CA ARG A 235 -9.23 4.92 -17.49
C ARG A 235 -7.89 4.32 -17.90
N HIS A 236 -7.67 3.01 -17.72
CA HIS A 236 -6.43 2.34 -18.15
C HIS A 236 -6.34 2.23 -19.68
N ARG A 237 -7.46 1.91 -20.38
CA ARG A 237 -7.51 1.78 -21.85
C ARG A 237 -7.29 3.15 -22.52
N ARG A 238 -7.90 4.22 -21.98
CA ARG A 238 -7.65 5.60 -22.48
C ARG A 238 -6.19 6.03 -22.32
N ARG A 239 -5.55 5.72 -21.17
CA ARG A 239 -4.12 5.98 -20.95
C ARG A 239 -3.22 5.19 -21.89
N ARG A 240 -3.54 3.91 -22.12
CA ARG A 240 -2.85 3.07 -23.10
C ARG A 240 -2.94 3.66 -24.51
N LEU A 241 -4.12 4.12 -24.94
CA LEU A 241 -4.32 4.74 -26.27
C LEU A 241 -3.51 6.05 -26.41
N ARG A 242 -3.64 7.01 -25.47
CA ARG A 242 -2.80 8.24 -25.45
C ARG A 242 -1.29 7.93 -25.44
N ARG A 243 -0.87 6.85 -24.77
CA ARG A 243 0.54 6.42 -24.75
C ARG A 243 0.99 5.71 -26.03
N GLN A 244 0.12 4.93 -26.66
CA GLN A 244 0.35 4.27 -27.94
C GLN A 244 0.52 5.32 -29.04
N ALA A 245 -0.37 6.33 -29.10
CA ALA A 245 -0.28 7.44 -30.04
C ALA A 245 0.99 8.28 -29.89
N GLN A 246 1.37 8.64 -28.65
CA GLN A 246 2.67 9.26 -28.38
C GLN A 246 3.84 8.44 -28.94
N LEU A 247 3.84 7.13 -28.72
CA LEU A 247 4.93 6.25 -29.14
C LEU A 247 4.97 6.05 -30.67
N HIS A 248 3.81 5.89 -31.30
CA HIS A 248 3.67 5.82 -32.77
C HIS A 248 4.22 7.08 -33.43
N ARG A 249 3.71 8.26 -33.08
CA ARG A 249 4.20 9.53 -33.67
C ARG A 249 5.67 9.80 -33.36
N ARG A 250 6.20 9.39 -32.20
CA ARG A 250 7.64 9.50 -31.90
C ARG A 250 8.51 8.70 -32.89
N LEU A 251 7.99 7.61 -33.46
CA LEU A 251 8.67 6.80 -34.49
C LEU A 251 8.33 7.26 -35.91
N ALA A 252 7.11 7.76 -36.16
CA ALA A 252 6.72 8.35 -37.43
C ALA A 252 7.50 9.64 -37.74
N TYR A 253 7.65 10.51 -36.73
CA TYR A 253 8.28 11.82 -36.88
C TYR A 253 9.82 11.81 -36.74
N ALA A 254 10.43 10.66 -36.46
CA ALA A 254 11.87 10.55 -36.26
C ALA A 254 12.69 10.68 -37.57
N PRO A 255 13.94 11.16 -37.52
CA PRO A 255 14.92 10.91 -38.58
C PRO A 255 15.05 9.41 -38.86
N PRO A 256 15.21 8.94 -40.12
CA PRO A 256 15.21 7.51 -40.45
C PRO A 256 16.27 6.72 -39.67
N ALA A 257 17.50 7.25 -39.58
CA ALA A 257 18.58 6.63 -38.81
C ALA A 257 18.28 6.48 -37.30
N ALA A 258 17.40 7.31 -36.74
CA ALA A 258 17.01 7.23 -35.32
C ALA A 258 15.90 6.19 -35.06
N VAL A 259 15.17 5.74 -36.09
CA VAL A 259 14.05 4.78 -35.94
C VAL A 259 14.46 3.47 -35.28
N PRO A 260 15.51 2.73 -35.69
CA PRO A 260 15.86 1.45 -35.08
C PRO A 260 16.20 1.58 -33.58
N PHE A 261 17.05 2.55 -33.22
CA PHE A 261 17.40 2.83 -31.82
C PHE A 261 16.18 3.24 -31.00
N LEU A 262 15.30 4.09 -31.55
CA LEU A 262 14.07 4.50 -30.86
C LEU A 262 13.10 3.32 -30.70
N TRP A 263 12.94 2.46 -31.70
CA TRP A 263 12.09 1.26 -31.66
C TRP A 263 12.59 0.26 -30.62
N LEU A 264 13.89 -0.06 -30.63
CA LEU A 264 14.53 -0.92 -29.63
C LEU A 264 14.35 -0.35 -28.21
N SER A 265 14.42 0.98 -28.05
CA SER A 265 14.18 1.65 -26.76
C SER A 265 12.73 1.58 -26.26
N VAL A 266 11.73 1.24 -27.09
CA VAL A 266 10.30 1.32 -26.73
C VAL A 266 9.96 0.43 -25.53
N VAL A 267 10.40 -0.83 -25.53
CA VAL A 267 10.06 -1.78 -24.47
C VAL A 267 10.88 -1.54 -23.18
N PRO A 268 12.21 -1.38 -23.20
CA PRO A 268 12.99 -1.06 -22.00
C PRO A 268 12.54 0.24 -21.32
N LEU A 269 12.27 1.31 -22.09
CA LEU A 269 11.76 2.56 -21.52
C LEU A 269 10.31 2.44 -21.01
N ALA A 270 9.55 1.43 -21.45
CA ALA A 270 8.22 1.14 -20.90
C ALA A 270 8.28 0.35 -19.60
N VAL A 271 9.23 -0.57 -19.44
CA VAL A 271 9.53 -1.23 -18.15
C VAL A 271 10.01 -0.20 -17.14
N LEU A 272 11.01 0.62 -17.48
CA LEU A 272 11.48 1.71 -16.63
C LEU A 272 10.35 2.70 -16.27
N ARG A 273 9.48 3.04 -17.23
CA ARG A 273 8.30 3.88 -16.94
C ARG A 273 7.26 3.17 -16.09
N ALA A 274 7.06 1.86 -16.21
CA ALA A 274 6.17 1.09 -15.34
C ALA A 274 6.65 1.12 -13.88
N LEU A 275 7.94 0.89 -13.64
CA LEU A 275 8.58 1.06 -12.32
C LEU A 275 8.42 2.49 -11.80
N LEU A 276 8.62 3.52 -12.64
CA LEU A 276 8.36 4.91 -12.27
C LEU A 276 6.87 5.21 -11.99
N GLN A 277 5.91 4.50 -12.59
CA GLN A 277 4.50 4.61 -12.22
C GLN A 277 4.20 3.91 -10.89
N LEU A 278 4.87 2.79 -10.56
CA LEU A 278 4.79 2.13 -9.24
C LEU A 278 5.33 3.04 -8.14
N LEU A 279 6.52 3.63 -8.33
CA LEU A 279 7.10 4.65 -7.44
C LEU A 279 6.15 5.86 -7.25
N ARG A 280 5.49 6.31 -8.32
CA ARG A 280 4.44 7.35 -8.30
C ARG A 280 3.08 6.87 -7.76
N LYS A 281 3.02 5.66 -7.19
CA LYS A 281 1.83 5.01 -6.59
C LYS A 281 0.63 4.95 -7.53
N ARG A 282 0.90 4.68 -8.81
CA ARG A 282 -0.03 4.55 -9.95
C ARG A 282 0.08 3.17 -10.63
N PRO A 283 -0.02 2.02 -9.91
CA PRO A 283 0.12 0.69 -10.50
C PRO A 283 -0.84 0.44 -11.67
N THR A 284 -2.07 0.98 -11.61
CA THR A 284 -3.06 0.89 -12.71
C THR A 284 -2.68 1.66 -13.98
N ALA A 285 -1.52 2.32 -14.02
CA ALA A 285 -0.92 2.88 -15.22
C ALA A 285 0.20 2.01 -15.81
N ALA A 286 0.86 1.15 -15.02
CA ALA A 286 2.01 0.35 -15.47
C ALA A 286 1.66 -0.62 -16.62
N PRO A 287 0.58 -1.44 -16.55
CA PRO A 287 0.13 -2.24 -17.69
C PRO A 287 -0.26 -1.42 -18.92
N GLY A 288 -0.65 -0.15 -18.73
CA GLY A 288 -0.97 0.78 -19.81
C GLY A 288 0.26 1.37 -20.51
N GLU A 289 1.41 1.45 -19.83
CA GLU A 289 2.69 1.83 -20.42
C GLU A 289 3.27 0.65 -21.22
N ILE A 290 3.37 -0.54 -20.61
CA ILE A 290 3.89 -1.76 -21.25
C ILE A 290 3.00 -2.19 -22.41
N GLY A 291 1.69 -2.32 -22.20
CA GLY A 291 0.74 -2.73 -23.24
C GLY A 291 0.57 -1.72 -24.39
N ALA A 292 1.01 -0.46 -24.22
CA ALA A 292 1.13 0.49 -25.32
C ALA A 292 2.44 0.26 -26.10
N ALA A 293 3.56 0.09 -25.39
CA ALA A 293 4.87 -0.14 -25.97
C ALA A 293 4.94 -1.42 -26.80
N VAL A 294 4.49 -2.56 -26.26
CA VAL A 294 4.42 -3.84 -26.99
C VAL A 294 3.60 -3.69 -28.28
N ARG A 295 2.44 -3.02 -28.22
CA ARG A 295 1.57 -2.83 -29.39
C ARG A 295 2.18 -1.92 -30.48
N VAL A 296 3.09 -1.01 -30.12
CA VAL A 296 3.86 -0.22 -31.10
C VAL A 296 5.04 -1.03 -31.65
N ALA A 297 5.73 -1.78 -30.79
CA ALA A 297 6.88 -2.61 -31.19
C ALA A 297 6.49 -3.68 -32.24
N VAL A 298 5.38 -4.39 -32.04
CA VAL A 298 4.89 -5.45 -32.96
C VAL A 298 4.14 -4.94 -34.20
N ALA A 299 4.06 -3.62 -34.42
CA ALA A 299 3.32 -3.03 -35.54
C ALA A 299 4.18 -2.14 -36.50
N PRO A 300 5.41 -2.56 -36.88
CA PRO A 300 6.33 -1.70 -37.65
C PRO A 300 5.77 -1.29 -39.02
N GLY A 301 4.93 -2.12 -39.65
CA GLY A 301 4.26 -1.79 -40.91
C GLY A 301 3.40 -0.52 -40.85
N ARG A 302 2.73 -0.27 -39.71
CA ARG A 302 1.91 0.95 -39.52
C ARG A 302 2.78 2.20 -39.39
N ILE A 303 3.93 2.07 -38.71
CA ILE A 303 4.93 3.14 -38.64
C ILE A 303 5.50 3.41 -40.04
N ARG A 304 5.84 2.36 -40.81
CA ARG A 304 6.33 2.50 -42.20
C ARG A 304 5.30 3.17 -43.13
N ALA A 305 4.02 2.87 -42.97
CA ALA A 305 2.93 3.51 -43.72
C ALA A 305 2.75 4.99 -43.36
N SER A 306 2.66 5.30 -42.06
CA SER A 306 2.58 6.68 -41.54
C SER A 306 3.78 7.54 -42.00
N ARG A 307 5.00 6.98 -41.92
CA ARG A 307 6.23 7.61 -42.45
C ARG A 307 6.18 7.85 -43.96
N ARG A 308 5.57 6.95 -44.75
CA ARG A 308 5.41 7.12 -46.20
C ARG A 308 4.41 8.23 -46.52
N ARG A 309 3.23 8.25 -45.89
CA ARG A 309 2.26 9.37 -46.04
C ARG A 309 2.91 10.71 -45.69
N LEU A 310 3.58 10.79 -44.54
CA LEU A 310 4.29 11.99 -44.11
C LEU A 310 5.44 12.41 -45.06
N ALA A 311 6.18 11.45 -45.63
CA ALA A 311 7.28 11.76 -46.55
C ALA A 311 6.79 12.29 -47.91
N ALA A 312 5.63 11.83 -48.39
CA ALA A 312 5.07 12.25 -49.68
C ALA A 312 4.60 13.71 -49.68
N VAL A 313 4.07 14.21 -48.55
CA VAL A 313 3.43 15.55 -48.46
C VAL A 313 4.28 16.57 -47.69
N ARG A 314 5.50 16.21 -47.23
CA ARG A 314 6.36 17.13 -46.46
C ARG A 314 7.23 18.00 -47.37
N THR A 315 6.74 19.19 -47.69
CA THR A 315 7.50 20.27 -48.34
C THR A 315 8.40 21.02 -47.33
N ALA A 316 7.91 21.26 -46.11
CA ALA A 316 8.57 22.11 -45.13
C ALA A 316 9.55 21.36 -44.19
N PRO A 317 10.56 22.05 -43.63
CA PRO A 317 11.45 21.50 -42.61
C PRO A 317 10.79 21.48 -41.22
N TRP A 318 11.19 20.54 -40.35
CA TRP A 318 10.69 20.41 -38.97
C TRP A 318 10.93 21.66 -38.09
N SER A 319 11.82 22.57 -38.49
CA SER A 319 12.05 23.86 -37.84
C SER A 319 10.85 24.81 -37.94
N SER A 320 10.06 24.75 -39.03
CA SER A 320 8.87 25.59 -39.24
C SER A 320 7.84 25.48 -38.10
N ILE A 321 7.71 24.29 -37.50
CA ILE A 321 6.80 24.02 -36.38
C ILE A 321 7.50 23.98 -35.01
N ALA A 322 8.78 24.36 -34.92
CA ALA A 322 9.52 24.28 -33.66
C ALA A 322 9.04 25.31 -32.62
N SER A 323 8.64 26.50 -33.05
CA SER A 323 8.03 27.55 -32.22
C SER A 323 6.67 27.13 -31.64
N LEU A 324 5.89 26.36 -32.40
CA LEU A 324 4.56 25.87 -32.02
C LEU A 324 4.60 24.65 -31.07
N ARG A 325 5.78 24.13 -30.74
CA ARG A 325 6.00 23.00 -29.80
C ARG A 325 6.29 23.51 -28.39
N GLN A 326 5.72 22.87 -27.38
CA GLN A 326 5.89 23.28 -25.97
C GLN A 326 7.36 23.13 -25.51
N PRO A 327 8.04 24.23 -25.11
CA PRO A 327 9.41 24.17 -24.61
C PRO A 327 9.53 23.40 -23.29
N LEU A 328 10.68 22.76 -23.07
CA LEU A 328 10.94 21.98 -21.84
C LEU A 328 10.78 22.81 -20.56
N ALA A 329 11.11 24.11 -20.57
CA ALA A 329 10.94 25.02 -19.43
C ALA A 329 9.46 25.24 -19.09
N VAL A 330 8.62 25.56 -20.08
CA VAL A 330 7.16 25.69 -19.91
C VAL A 330 6.56 24.37 -19.41
N GLY A 331 6.99 23.25 -20.00
CA GLY A 331 6.62 21.92 -19.55
C GLY A 331 7.09 21.59 -18.13
N ARG A 332 8.17 22.19 -17.61
CA ARG A 332 8.57 22.11 -16.18
C ARG A 332 7.65 22.97 -15.31
N ARG A 333 7.34 24.22 -15.71
CA ARG A 333 6.47 25.17 -14.97
C ARG A 333 5.02 24.69 -14.85
N ARG A 334 4.37 24.22 -15.92
CA ARG A 334 3.01 23.62 -15.83
C ARG A 334 2.99 22.40 -14.90
N ARG A 335 4.12 21.67 -14.78
CA ARG A 335 4.30 20.56 -13.82
C ARG A 335 4.68 20.99 -12.40
N SER A 336 5.06 22.25 -12.12
CA SER A 336 5.16 22.76 -10.73
C SER A 336 3.83 23.31 -10.25
N LEU A 337 3.16 24.15 -11.06
CA LEU A 337 1.85 24.73 -10.76
C LEU A 337 0.80 23.63 -10.48
N ALA A 338 0.73 22.59 -11.30
CA ALA A 338 -0.15 21.44 -11.08
C ALA A 338 0.22 20.55 -9.86
N ARG A 339 1.35 20.80 -9.18
CA ARG A 339 1.66 20.23 -7.85
C ARG A 339 1.30 21.19 -6.71
N GLU A 340 1.20 22.49 -6.99
CA GLU A 340 0.95 23.55 -6.02
C GLU A 340 -0.54 23.80 -5.83
N GLN A 341 -1.30 23.98 -6.91
CA GLN A 341 -2.78 23.97 -6.89
C GLN A 341 -3.28 22.72 -6.14
N TYR A 342 -2.76 21.56 -6.55
CA TYR A 342 -3.10 20.28 -5.95
C TYR A 342 -2.68 20.14 -4.47
N ARG A 343 -1.59 20.81 -4.05
CA ARG A 343 -1.19 20.90 -2.63
C ARG A 343 -2.19 21.74 -1.83
N VAL A 344 -2.64 22.88 -2.38
CA VAL A 344 -3.63 23.76 -1.75
C VAL A 344 -4.96 23.01 -1.56
N GLU A 345 -5.47 22.35 -2.61
CA GLU A 345 -6.69 21.52 -2.54
C GLU A 345 -6.67 20.44 -1.45
N HIS A 346 -5.49 19.85 -1.17
CA HIS A 346 -5.36 18.62 -0.38
C HIS A 346 -4.62 18.78 0.96
N MET A 347 -4.05 19.95 1.27
CA MET A 347 -3.55 20.28 2.62
C MET A 347 -4.54 21.10 3.45
N GLY A 348 -5.76 21.31 2.96
CA GLY A 348 -6.91 21.63 3.81
C GLY A 348 -7.16 20.49 4.80
N VAL A 349 -6.70 20.67 6.04
CA VAL A 349 -6.79 19.73 7.17
C VAL A 349 -6.05 18.40 6.92
N SER A 350 -4.73 18.42 7.07
CA SER A 350 -4.00 17.23 7.50
C SER A 350 -4.17 17.06 9.02
N ASP A 351 -5.18 16.29 9.45
CA ASP A 351 -5.27 15.70 10.79
C ASP A 351 -4.06 14.74 10.96
N GLY A 352 -2.89 15.31 11.28
CA GLY A 352 -1.74 14.55 11.74
C GLY A 352 -2.08 13.91 13.09
N VAL A 353 -1.72 12.64 13.28
CA VAL A 353 -1.84 12.03 14.60
C VAL A 353 -0.67 12.55 15.43
N GLU A 354 -0.92 13.60 16.22
CA GLU A 354 0.05 14.23 17.12
C GLU A 354 0.40 13.28 18.27
N PHE A 355 1.27 12.30 17.98
CA PHE A 355 1.59 11.18 18.87
C PHE A 355 2.02 11.63 20.28
N LEU A 356 2.91 12.62 20.37
CA LEU A 356 3.38 13.17 21.64
C LEU A 356 2.27 13.95 22.37
N ALA A 357 1.64 14.93 21.69
CA ALA A 357 0.61 15.79 22.30
C ALA A 357 -0.67 15.04 22.70
N THR A 358 -0.98 13.91 22.05
CA THR A 358 -2.13 13.05 22.39
C THR A 358 -1.78 11.84 23.26
N GLY A 359 -0.66 11.91 23.99
CA GLY A 359 -0.31 10.98 25.07
C GLY A 359 0.32 9.65 24.65
N GLY A 360 0.55 9.42 23.35
CA GLY A 360 1.15 8.18 22.84
C GLY A 360 2.58 7.95 23.36
N GLY A 361 3.36 9.03 23.51
CA GLY A 361 4.70 8.95 24.10
C GLY A 361 4.70 8.39 25.52
N TRP A 362 3.78 8.86 26.38
CA TRP A 362 3.63 8.37 27.75
C TRP A 362 3.19 6.91 27.81
N THR A 363 2.31 6.45 26.91
CA THR A 363 1.89 5.04 26.88
C THR A 363 3.01 4.09 26.45
N VAL A 364 3.89 4.52 25.53
CA VAL A 364 5.06 3.72 25.14
C VAL A 364 6.14 3.76 26.22
N LEU A 365 6.34 4.90 26.89
CA LEU A 365 7.28 5.01 28.02
C LEU A 365 6.86 4.12 29.21
N ALA A 366 5.57 4.06 29.54
CA ALA A 366 5.07 3.17 30.59
C ALA A 366 5.31 1.69 30.26
N ALA A 367 5.09 1.28 29.00
CA ALA A 367 5.36 -0.07 28.55
C ALA A 367 6.88 -0.40 28.48
N LEU A 368 7.72 0.59 28.17
CA LEU A 368 9.19 0.46 28.23
C LEU A 368 9.68 0.29 29.68
N LEU A 369 9.12 1.05 30.64
CA LEU A 369 9.46 0.90 32.05
C LEU A 369 9.04 -0.48 32.60
N LEU A 370 7.87 -1.00 32.19
CA LEU A 370 7.45 -2.35 32.54
C LEU A 370 8.38 -3.42 31.93
N ALA A 371 8.77 -3.28 30.66
CA ALA A 371 9.73 -4.17 30.03
C ALA A 371 11.10 -4.14 30.73
N ALA A 372 11.56 -2.97 31.16
CA ALA A 372 12.79 -2.85 31.94
C ALA A 372 12.69 -3.59 33.28
N VAL A 373 11.59 -3.41 34.03
CA VAL A 373 11.37 -4.13 35.31
C VAL A 373 11.35 -5.65 35.12
N MET A 374 10.77 -6.16 34.02
CA MET A 374 10.72 -7.60 33.74
C MET A 374 12.07 -8.18 33.29
N TRP A 375 12.86 -7.45 32.50
CA TRP A 375 14.00 -8.04 31.78
C TRP A 375 15.39 -7.54 32.23
N LEU A 376 15.58 -6.25 32.54
CA LEU A 376 16.93 -5.70 32.82
C LEU A 376 17.75 -6.51 33.85
N PRO A 377 17.16 -7.04 34.94
CA PRO A 377 17.91 -7.85 35.92
C PRO A 377 18.52 -9.16 35.40
N ARG A 378 18.24 -9.60 34.16
CA ARG A 378 18.73 -10.89 33.60
C ARG A 378 19.36 -10.79 32.20
N LEU A 379 19.57 -9.59 31.65
CA LEU A 379 20.17 -9.40 30.33
C LEU A 379 21.71 -9.37 30.43
N ALA A 380 22.30 -10.51 30.80
CA ALA A 380 23.75 -10.67 31.01
C ALA A 380 24.48 -11.36 29.84
N GLY A 381 23.79 -11.67 28.74
CA GLY A 381 24.32 -12.40 27.58
C GLY A 381 23.94 -11.78 26.24
N THR A 382 24.52 -12.29 25.15
CA THR A 382 24.33 -11.84 23.76
C THR A 382 23.16 -12.54 23.05
N ALA A 383 22.77 -13.73 23.53
CA ALA A 383 21.67 -14.52 22.97
C ALA A 383 20.61 -14.86 24.04
N LEU A 384 19.47 -15.38 23.58
CA LEU A 384 18.41 -15.94 24.43
C LEU A 384 18.19 -17.41 24.10
N THR A 385 17.96 -18.22 25.14
CA THR A 385 17.68 -19.65 25.05
C THR A 385 16.53 -20.04 25.98
N GLY A 386 15.97 -21.24 25.75
CA GLY A 386 14.93 -21.83 26.59
C GLY A 386 13.51 -21.65 26.05
N GLY A 387 12.63 -22.58 26.39
CA GLY A 387 11.32 -22.72 25.73
C GLY A 387 11.51 -23.00 24.24
N GLN A 388 10.95 -22.14 23.36
CA GLN A 388 11.15 -22.26 21.91
C GLN A 388 12.35 -21.45 21.35
N LEU A 389 13.23 -20.89 22.20
CA LEU A 389 14.39 -20.09 21.75
C LEU A 389 15.68 -20.92 21.63
N LEU A 390 16.35 -20.70 20.50
CA LEU A 390 17.75 -21.04 20.21
C LEU A 390 18.47 -19.77 19.72
N PRO A 391 19.82 -19.72 19.79
CA PRO A 391 20.60 -18.67 19.12
C PRO A 391 20.38 -18.70 17.61
N LEU A 392 20.66 -17.56 16.96
CA LEU A 392 20.74 -17.47 15.50
C LEU A 392 22.18 -17.69 15.03
N GLY A 393 22.35 -18.18 13.80
CA GLY A 393 23.66 -18.39 13.19
C GLY A 393 24.52 -17.11 13.11
N PRO A 394 25.86 -17.24 13.05
CA PRO A 394 26.83 -16.18 13.39
C PRO A 394 26.91 -15.02 12.38
N SER A 395 26.14 -15.03 11.30
CA SER A 395 26.08 -13.91 10.35
C SER A 395 24.76 -13.86 9.60
N ALA A 396 24.39 -12.67 9.12
CA ALA A 396 23.25 -12.53 8.21
C ALA A 396 23.38 -13.40 6.94
N GLY A 397 24.62 -13.68 6.48
CA GLY A 397 24.88 -14.57 5.34
C GLY A 397 24.41 -16.01 5.58
N ALA A 398 24.67 -16.55 6.77
CA ALA A 398 24.19 -17.87 7.18
C ALA A 398 22.64 -17.94 7.19
N LEU A 399 21.99 -16.90 7.73
CA LEU A 399 20.52 -16.83 7.75
C LEU A 399 19.91 -16.81 6.34
N TRP A 400 20.50 -16.06 5.42
CA TRP A 400 20.04 -16.00 4.03
C TRP A 400 20.34 -17.28 3.23
N ALA A 401 21.31 -18.11 3.65
CA ALA A 401 21.59 -19.39 3.01
C ALA A 401 20.49 -20.43 3.26
N GLN A 402 19.86 -20.41 4.44
CA GLN A 402 18.79 -21.36 4.82
C GLN A 402 17.46 -21.13 4.08
N VAL A 403 17.25 -19.92 3.56
CA VAL A 403 16.04 -19.49 2.85
C VAL A 403 15.93 -20.15 1.46
N GLY A 404 14.77 -20.67 1.08
CA GLY A 404 14.49 -21.16 -0.27
C GLY A 404 14.17 -22.66 -0.35
N ILE A 405 14.95 -23.44 -1.12
CA ILE A 405 14.83 -24.90 -1.26
C ILE A 405 16.23 -25.50 -1.14
N GLY A 406 16.42 -26.37 -0.17
CA GLY A 406 17.72 -26.93 0.23
C GLY A 406 17.53 -28.01 1.30
N VAL A 407 18.63 -28.55 1.82
CA VAL A 407 18.62 -29.53 2.93
C VAL A 407 17.95 -28.94 4.17
N ARG A 408 17.26 -29.79 4.94
CA ARG A 408 16.65 -29.45 6.23
C ARG A 408 17.27 -30.25 7.38
N GLY A 409 16.90 -29.90 8.61
CA GLY A 409 17.63 -30.25 9.82
C GLY A 409 19.10 -29.80 9.80
N SER A 410 19.89 -30.45 10.67
CA SER A 410 21.34 -30.29 10.85
C SER A 410 22.17 -30.95 9.73
N GLY A 411 21.81 -30.67 8.47
CA GLY A 411 22.55 -31.12 7.29
C GLY A 411 22.31 -32.57 6.86
N ALA A 412 21.45 -33.33 7.56
CA ALA A 412 21.17 -34.74 7.26
C ALA A 412 19.68 -35.05 6.94
N GLY A 413 18.83 -34.01 6.88
CA GLY A 413 17.42 -34.13 6.52
C GLY A 413 17.14 -34.00 5.01
N PRO A 414 15.86 -34.08 4.58
CA PRO A 414 15.49 -34.06 3.17
C PRO A 414 15.73 -32.69 2.51
N VAL A 415 15.91 -32.68 1.18
CA VAL A 415 15.89 -31.45 0.39
C VAL A 415 14.45 -30.96 0.25
N ALA A 416 14.11 -29.88 0.94
CA ALA A 416 12.74 -29.37 1.03
C ALA A 416 12.67 -27.82 1.07
N PRO A 417 11.50 -27.23 0.80
CA PRO A 417 11.30 -25.79 0.98
C PRO A 417 11.53 -25.35 2.43
N SER A 418 12.22 -24.23 2.62
CA SER A 418 12.37 -23.59 3.92
C SER A 418 11.02 -23.13 4.45
N ASP A 419 10.83 -23.18 5.77
CA ASP A 419 9.65 -22.60 6.37
C ASP A 419 9.54 -21.10 6.09
N PRO A 420 8.31 -20.58 5.89
CA PRO A 420 8.02 -19.16 5.75
C PRO A 420 8.75 -18.25 6.75
N PHE A 421 8.98 -18.74 7.96
CA PHE A 421 9.61 -17.99 9.05
C PHE A 421 11.11 -17.75 8.85
N ALA A 422 11.83 -18.59 8.09
CA ALA A 422 13.25 -18.38 7.80
C ALA A 422 13.50 -17.02 7.11
N TYR A 423 12.59 -16.59 6.23
CA TYR A 423 12.63 -15.25 5.62
C TYR A 423 12.46 -14.12 6.65
N VAL A 424 11.68 -14.36 7.72
CA VAL A 424 11.45 -13.40 8.81
C VAL A 424 12.68 -13.32 9.71
N LEU A 425 13.28 -14.46 10.06
CA LEU A 425 14.53 -14.54 10.81
C LEU A 425 15.68 -13.89 10.05
N ALA A 426 15.86 -14.19 8.76
CA ALA A 426 16.91 -13.59 7.94
C ALA A 426 16.78 -12.05 7.85
N VAL A 427 15.56 -11.53 7.71
CA VAL A 427 15.29 -10.08 7.73
C VAL A 427 15.50 -9.46 9.12
N LEU A 428 15.17 -10.17 10.20
CA LEU A 428 15.36 -9.71 11.59
C LEU A 428 16.84 -9.68 11.97
N GLY A 429 17.57 -10.78 11.78
CA GLY A 429 18.99 -10.90 12.05
C GLY A 429 19.87 -10.00 11.17
N SER A 430 19.41 -9.64 9.97
CA SER A 430 20.05 -8.61 9.13
C SER A 430 20.08 -7.21 9.78
N VAL A 431 19.34 -6.96 10.87
CA VAL A 431 19.41 -5.69 11.63
C VAL A 431 20.72 -5.59 12.44
N THR A 432 21.18 -6.70 13.01
CA THR A 432 22.48 -6.83 13.70
C THR A 432 23.35 -7.82 12.94
N ALA A 433 23.64 -7.53 11.67
CA ALA A 433 24.19 -8.50 10.72
C ALA A 433 25.54 -9.15 11.10
N TRP A 434 26.25 -8.58 12.08
CA TRP A 434 27.50 -9.08 12.68
C TRP A 434 27.30 -10.03 13.87
N GLU A 435 26.11 -10.02 14.49
CA GLU A 435 25.72 -10.82 15.64
C GLU A 435 24.18 -10.92 15.65
N PRO A 436 23.58 -11.84 14.86
CA PRO A 436 22.13 -11.83 14.62
C PRO A 436 21.28 -12.10 15.86
N SER A 437 21.80 -12.79 16.88
CA SER A 437 21.08 -13.10 18.12
C SER A 437 20.68 -11.84 18.90
N LEU A 438 21.46 -10.76 18.80
CA LEU A 438 21.13 -9.45 19.41
C LEU A 438 19.83 -8.84 18.86
N ALA A 439 19.41 -9.17 17.63
CA ALA A 439 18.13 -8.70 17.08
C ALA A 439 16.94 -9.36 17.78
N VAL A 440 17.07 -10.63 18.21
CA VAL A 440 16.04 -11.35 19.00
C VAL A 440 16.01 -10.82 20.43
N LEU A 441 17.19 -10.67 21.06
CA LEU A 441 17.35 -10.08 22.39
C LEU A 441 16.69 -8.67 22.46
N GLY A 442 17.05 -7.80 21.53
CA GLY A 442 16.50 -6.44 21.43
C GLY A 442 14.99 -6.42 21.12
N LEU A 443 14.48 -7.39 20.36
CA LEU A 443 13.05 -7.53 20.08
C LEU A 443 12.25 -7.93 21.31
N PHE A 444 12.76 -8.86 22.14
CA PHE A 444 12.10 -9.27 23.39
C PHE A 444 12.01 -8.09 24.38
N VAL A 445 13.12 -7.36 24.58
CA VAL A 445 13.13 -6.14 25.42
C VAL A 445 12.20 -5.05 24.86
N ALA A 446 12.13 -4.91 23.54
CA ALA A 446 11.25 -3.95 22.89
C ALA A 446 9.78 -4.40 22.74
N ALA A 447 9.43 -5.65 23.10
CA ALA A 447 8.13 -6.24 22.77
C ALA A 447 6.96 -5.43 23.35
N LEU A 448 6.97 -5.13 24.66
CA LEU A 448 5.90 -4.37 25.30
C LEU A 448 5.75 -2.93 24.75
N PRO A 449 6.82 -2.10 24.61
CA PRO A 449 6.69 -0.78 24.02
C PRO A 449 6.30 -0.80 22.52
N LEU A 450 6.72 -1.82 21.75
CA LEU A 450 6.27 -2.01 20.36
C LEU A 450 4.78 -2.41 20.28
N ALA A 451 4.32 -3.30 21.17
CA ALA A 451 2.91 -3.68 21.31
C ALA A 451 2.04 -2.44 21.63
N ALA A 452 2.44 -1.64 22.63
CA ALA A 452 1.77 -0.41 23.00
C ALA A 452 1.69 0.58 21.83
N LEU A 453 2.80 0.80 21.12
CA LEU A 453 2.87 1.68 19.95
C LEU A 453 1.94 1.22 18.81
N ALA A 454 1.97 -0.08 18.48
CA ALA A 454 1.18 -0.68 17.41
C ALA A 454 -0.33 -0.53 17.69
N ALA A 455 -0.76 -0.90 18.89
CA ALA A 455 -2.14 -0.81 19.32
C ALA A 455 -2.65 0.63 19.44
N TRP A 456 -1.84 1.56 19.98
CA TRP A 456 -2.19 2.97 20.06
C TRP A 456 -2.41 3.59 18.67
N LEU A 457 -1.53 3.29 17.70
CA LEU A 457 -1.62 3.79 16.32
C LEU A 457 -2.80 3.16 15.54
N CYS A 458 -3.14 1.91 15.84
CA CYS A 458 -4.36 1.27 15.34
C CYS A 458 -5.62 1.94 15.91
N ALA A 459 -5.70 2.08 17.23
CA ALA A 459 -6.81 2.73 17.94
C ALA A 459 -7.00 4.20 17.51
N ALA A 460 -5.93 4.90 17.12
CA ALA A 460 -6.01 6.25 16.56
C ALA A 460 -6.77 6.34 15.21
N GLN A 461 -7.07 5.22 14.54
CA GLN A 461 -8.01 5.19 13.40
C GLN A 461 -9.47 4.97 13.82
N LEU A 462 -9.70 4.45 15.03
CA LEU A 462 -11.03 4.15 15.58
C LEU A 462 -11.58 5.34 16.38
N THR A 463 -10.73 6.02 17.16
CA THR A 463 -11.14 7.09 18.08
C THR A 463 -10.23 8.33 18.07
N ARG A 464 -10.86 9.50 18.28
CA ARG A 464 -10.17 10.77 18.54
C ARG A 464 -9.81 10.98 20.02
N ASN A 465 -10.37 10.19 20.95
CA ASN A 465 -10.09 10.32 22.38
C ASN A 465 -8.76 9.64 22.74
N ALA A 466 -7.79 10.42 23.27
CA ALA A 466 -6.48 9.94 23.69
C ALA A 466 -6.55 8.82 24.74
N TRP A 467 -7.39 8.97 25.77
CA TRP A 467 -7.54 7.98 26.85
C TRP A 467 -7.96 6.60 26.32
N LEU A 468 -8.85 6.56 25.33
CA LEU A 468 -9.31 5.29 24.76
C LEU A 468 -8.24 4.64 23.85
N ARG A 469 -7.25 5.39 23.37
CA ARG A 469 -6.06 4.80 22.71
C ARG A 469 -5.09 4.23 23.73
N ALA A 470 -4.93 4.88 24.89
CA ALA A 470 -4.13 4.38 26.00
C ALA A 470 -4.73 3.08 26.56
N LEU A 471 -6.04 3.03 26.77
CA LEU A 471 -6.74 1.80 27.15
C LEU A 471 -6.54 0.69 26.11
N ALA A 472 -6.65 0.99 24.81
CA ALA A 472 -6.38 0.00 23.75
C ALA A 472 -4.94 -0.52 23.75
N ALA A 473 -3.97 0.36 24.01
CA ALA A 473 -2.56 0.00 24.13
C ALA A 473 -2.32 -0.89 25.36
N LEU A 474 -2.95 -0.58 26.50
CA LEU A 474 -2.89 -1.38 27.71
C LEU A 474 -3.46 -2.79 27.48
N VAL A 475 -4.67 -2.89 26.90
CA VAL A 475 -5.34 -4.17 26.58
C VAL A 475 -4.51 -5.05 25.64
N TRP A 476 -3.72 -4.45 24.73
CA TRP A 476 -2.81 -5.20 23.88
C TRP A 476 -1.53 -5.62 24.61
N THR A 477 -0.90 -4.68 25.33
CA THR A 477 0.41 -4.89 25.98
C THR A 477 0.33 -5.86 27.17
N LEU A 478 -0.80 -5.91 27.86
CA LEU A 478 -1.07 -6.79 28.99
C LEU A 478 -1.96 -8.00 28.62
N ALA A 479 -2.11 -8.31 27.32
CA ALA A 479 -2.80 -9.52 26.89
C ALA A 479 -2.04 -10.77 27.40
N PRO A 480 -2.68 -11.71 28.12
CA PRO A 480 -2.02 -12.91 28.63
C PRO A 480 -1.28 -13.71 27.54
N THR A 481 -1.79 -13.70 26.31
CA THR A 481 -1.16 -14.33 25.15
C THR A 481 0.25 -13.82 24.85
N LEU A 482 0.51 -12.53 25.05
CA LEU A 482 1.84 -11.93 24.82
C LEU A 482 2.78 -12.25 25.99
N LEU A 483 2.28 -12.15 27.23
CA LEU A 483 3.08 -12.38 28.43
C LEU A 483 3.50 -13.86 28.56
N VAL A 484 2.60 -14.80 28.27
CA VAL A 484 2.92 -16.24 28.21
C VAL A 484 3.90 -16.53 27.06
N ALA A 485 3.66 -16.01 25.85
CA ALA A 485 4.57 -16.22 24.72
C ALA A 485 5.98 -15.65 24.95
N LEU A 486 6.10 -14.57 25.74
CA LEU A 486 7.39 -14.03 26.18
C LEU A 486 8.06 -14.90 27.26
N GLY A 487 7.30 -15.48 28.20
CA GLY A 487 7.83 -16.37 29.24
C GLY A 487 8.25 -17.76 28.74
N GLU A 488 7.58 -18.27 27.70
CA GLU A 488 7.85 -19.55 27.02
C GLU A 488 8.76 -19.41 25.78
N GLY A 489 9.28 -18.20 25.49
CA GLY A 489 10.23 -18.01 24.39
C GLY A 489 9.64 -18.16 22.98
N ARG A 490 8.32 -18.06 22.82
CA ARG A 490 7.63 -18.31 21.54
C ARG A 490 7.76 -17.12 20.57
N LEU A 491 8.97 -16.88 20.07
CA LEU A 491 9.30 -15.79 19.14
C LEU A 491 8.30 -15.65 17.95
N PRO A 492 7.83 -16.72 17.28
CA PRO A 492 6.87 -16.57 16.18
C PRO A 492 5.52 -16.00 16.64
N ALA A 493 5.02 -16.45 17.80
CA ALA A 493 3.80 -15.94 18.42
C ALA A 493 3.95 -14.48 18.89
N VAL A 494 5.11 -14.12 19.48
CA VAL A 494 5.44 -12.73 19.83
C VAL A 494 5.43 -11.85 18.58
N LEU A 495 6.09 -12.27 17.49
CA LEU A 495 6.10 -11.52 16.22
C LEU A 495 4.71 -11.36 15.63
N ALA A 496 3.89 -12.42 15.60
CA ALA A 496 2.49 -12.33 15.15
C ALA A 496 1.70 -11.31 15.98
N HIS A 497 1.85 -11.32 17.31
CA HIS A 497 1.21 -10.38 18.22
C HIS A 497 1.70 -8.93 18.04
N LEU A 498 2.98 -8.70 17.77
CA LEU A 498 3.49 -7.36 17.49
C LEU A 498 2.99 -6.82 16.13
N LEU A 499 2.84 -7.67 15.13
CA LEU A 499 2.49 -7.28 13.75
C LEU A 499 0.97 -7.15 13.50
N LEU A 500 0.12 -7.86 14.24
CA LEU A 500 -1.34 -7.86 14.05
C LEU A 500 -2.01 -6.46 14.07
N PRO A 501 -1.69 -5.52 14.99
CA PRO A 501 -2.28 -4.18 14.96
C PRO A 501 -1.76 -3.33 13.80
N TRP A 502 -0.50 -3.53 13.38
CA TRP A 502 0.05 -2.88 12.18
C TRP A 502 -0.66 -3.37 10.92
N LEU A 503 -0.93 -4.68 10.81
CA LEU A 503 -1.70 -5.27 9.72
C LEU A 503 -3.12 -4.67 9.66
N ALA A 504 -3.82 -4.62 10.80
CA ALA A 504 -5.14 -3.98 10.89
C ALA A 504 -5.09 -2.49 10.49
N LEU A 505 -4.11 -1.73 10.98
CA LEU A 505 -3.87 -0.33 10.64
C LEU A 505 -3.62 -0.13 9.14
N ALA A 506 -2.85 -1.03 8.51
CA ALA A 506 -2.56 -1.00 7.09
C ALA A 506 -3.81 -1.35 6.26
N VAL A 507 -4.55 -2.40 6.61
CA VAL A 507 -5.81 -2.81 5.97
C VAL A 507 -6.87 -1.70 6.04
N LEU A 508 -7.04 -1.03 7.19
CA LEU A 508 -7.95 0.13 7.34
C LEU A 508 -7.59 1.32 6.44
N ARG A 509 -6.31 1.42 6.02
CA ARG A 509 -5.77 2.47 5.14
C ARG A 509 -5.71 2.03 3.67
N ALA A 510 -5.61 0.74 3.36
CA ALA A 510 -5.44 0.17 2.02
C ALA A 510 -6.51 0.57 0.98
N PRO A 511 -7.82 0.69 1.29
CA PRO A 511 -8.82 1.21 0.35
C PRO A 511 -8.51 2.64 -0.12
N ARG A 512 -7.77 3.41 0.68
CA ARG A 512 -7.41 4.81 0.42
C ARG A 512 -6.03 4.98 -0.23
N SER A 513 -5.04 4.12 0.03
CA SER A 513 -3.69 4.17 -0.56
C SER A 513 -3.17 2.81 -1.01
N TRP A 514 -2.55 2.79 -2.20
CA TRP A 514 -1.79 1.63 -2.70
C TRP A 514 -0.58 1.29 -1.82
N SER A 515 0.07 2.29 -1.20
CA SER A 515 1.19 2.01 -0.28
C SER A 515 0.72 1.28 0.98
N ALA A 516 -0.47 1.60 1.49
CA ALA A 516 -1.05 0.91 2.64
C ALA A 516 -1.53 -0.52 2.30
N SER A 517 -1.92 -0.77 1.04
CA SER A 517 -2.15 -2.14 0.53
C SER A 517 -0.85 -2.94 0.48
N ALA A 518 0.23 -2.37 -0.07
CA ALA A 518 1.52 -3.04 -0.14
C ALA A 518 2.13 -3.32 1.26
N VAL A 519 2.05 -2.35 2.18
CA VAL A 519 2.41 -2.56 3.59
C VAL A 519 1.54 -3.63 4.24
N ALA A 520 0.22 -3.64 3.99
CA ALA A 520 -0.65 -4.72 4.48
C ALA A 520 -0.26 -6.09 3.91
N GLY A 521 0.22 -6.18 2.67
CA GLY A 521 0.66 -7.44 2.07
C GLY A 521 1.96 -7.97 2.66
N ILE A 522 2.94 -7.10 2.91
CA ILE A 522 4.19 -7.47 3.62
C ILE A 522 3.87 -7.90 5.05
N LEU A 523 3.00 -7.18 5.76
CA LEU A 523 2.58 -7.54 7.12
C LEU A 523 1.72 -8.82 7.16
N MET A 524 0.89 -9.07 6.14
CA MET A 524 0.14 -10.33 6.02
C MET A 524 1.07 -11.52 5.75
N ALA A 525 2.12 -11.32 4.95
CA ALA A 525 3.17 -12.33 4.76
C ALA A 525 3.92 -12.60 6.06
N ALA A 526 4.38 -11.58 6.78
CA ALA A 526 5.11 -11.76 8.03
C ALA A 526 4.24 -12.37 9.15
N VAL A 527 2.97 -11.97 9.29
CA VAL A 527 2.04 -12.61 10.25
C VAL A 527 1.77 -14.07 9.88
N GLY A 528 1.47 -14.36 8.60
CA GLY A 528 1.23 -15.75 8.17
C GLY A 528 2.48 -16.63 8.18
N ALA A 529 3.67 -16.03 8.07
CA ALA A 529 4.94 -16.72 8.20
C ALA A 529 5.34 -16.99 9.65
N SER A 530 4.90 -16.17 10.61
CA SER A 530 5.19 -16.35 12.03
C SER A 530 4.09 -17.13 12.77
N ALA A 531 2.89 -17.23 12.20
CA ALA A 531 1.79 -18.02 12.73
C ALA A 531 0.92 -18.58 11.58
N PRO A 532 1.31 -19.71 10.98
CA PRO A 532 0.58 -20.32 9.86
C PRO A 532 -0.88 -20.62 10.19
N SER A 533 -1.15 -21.00 11.45
CA SER A 533 -2.49 -21.20 12.02
C SER A 533 -3.43 -19.99 11.92
N LEU A 534 -2.90 -18.75 11.83
CA LEU A 534 -3.71 -17.54 11.61
C LEU A 534 -4.08 -17.29 10.14
N VAL A 535 -3.43 -17.95 9.17
CA VAL A 535 -3.64 -17.67 7.74
C VAL A 535 -5.10 -17.83 7.30
N PRO A 536 -5.84 -18.90 7.66
CA PRO A 536 -7.25 -19.03 7.28
C PRO A 536 -8.12 -17.88 7.80
N ALA A 537 -7.94 -17.51 9.08
CA ALA A 537 -8.68 -16.42 9.70
C ALA A 537 -8.38 -15.06 9.05
N VAL A 538 -7.09 -14.77 8.81
CA VAL A 538 -6.63 -13.53 8.17
C VAL A 538 -7.13 -13.42 6.72
N LEU A 539 -7.21 -14.54 5.99
CA LEU A 539 -7.79 -14.59 4.65
C LEU A 539 -9.32 -14.38 4.66
N VAL A 540 -10.07 -14.97 5.61
CA VAL A 540 -11.51 -14.71 5.78
C VAL A 540 -11.78 -13.23 6.05
N LEU A 541 -11.01 -12.60 6.94
CA LEU A 541 -11.14 -11.16 7.23
C LEU A 541 -10.79 -10.30 6.00
N TRP A 542 -9.73 -10.65 5.27
CA TRP A 542 -9.36 -9.99 4.01
C TRP A 542 -10.49 -10.09 2.96
N LEU A 543 -11.12 -11.25 2.82
CA LEU A 543 -12.23 -11.46 1.88
C LEU A 543 -13.44 -10.60 2.25
N VAL A 544 -13.84 -10.59 3.53
CA VAL A 544 -14.95 -9.76 4.04
C VAL A 544 -14.69 -8.27 3.80
N VAL A 545 -13.47 -7.79 4.06
CA VAL A 545 -13.09 -6.38 3.82
C VAL A 545 -13.04 -6.08 2.31
N THR A 546 -12.59 -7.02 1.48
CA THR A 546 -12.50 -6.88 0.02
C THR A 546 -13.88 -6.80 -0.63
N VAL A 547 -14.81 -7.67 -0.24
CA VAL A 547 -16.21 -7.63 -0.70
C VAL A 547 -16.88 -6.31 -0.29
N ARG A 548 -16.75 -5.90 0.99
CA ARG A 548 -17.29 -4.60 1.47
C ARG A 548 -16.68 -3.37 0.79
N ALA A 549 -15.49 -3.47 0.19
CA ALA A 549 -14.83 -2.34 -0.47
C ALA A 549 -15.40 -2.02 -1.86
N GLY A 550 -16.13 -2.94 -2.50
CA GLY A 550 -16.79 -2.74 -3.80
C GLY A 550 -15.85 -2.16 -4.87
N ARG A 551 -16.11 -0.94 -5.37
CA ARG A 551 -15.24 -0.27 -6.37
C ARG A 551 -13.80 0.03 -5.91
N ARG A 552 -13.46 -0.24 -4.64
CA ARG A 552 -12.09 -0.15 -4.10
C ARG A 552 -11.41 -1.52 -3.92
N ALA A 553 -12.13 -2.64 -4.14
CA ALA A 553 -11.64 -4.01 -3.95
C ALA A 553 -10.35 -4.30 -4.74
N GLY A 554 -10.19 -3.74 -5.95
CA GLY A 554 -8.96 -3.87 -6.74
C GLY A 554 -7.69 -3.29 -6.11
N ARG A 555 -7.76 -2.61 -4.95
CA ARG A 555 -6.60 -2.25 -4.11
C ARG A 555 -6.31 -3.27 -3.02
N LEU A 556 -7.23 -4.16 -2.70
CA LEU A 556 -7.16 -5.13 -1.62
C LEU A 556 -6.83 -6.54 -2.15
N VAL A 557 -7.23 -6.85 -3.39
CA VAL A 557 -6.91 -8.12 -4.06
C VAL A 557 -5.40 -8.42 -4.09
N THR A 558 -4.54 -7.39 -4.08
CA THR A 558 -3.07 -7.55 -4.07
C THR A 558 -2.46 -7.82 -2.69
N ILE A 559 -3.24 -7.82 -1.60
CA ILE A 559 -2.70 -7.97 -0.24
C ILE A 559 -2.14 -9.39 0.01
N PRO A 560 -2.82 -10.52 -0.28
CA PRO A 560 -2.25 -11.85 -0.01
C PRO A 560 -1.12 -12.27 -0.95
N VAL A 561 -0.80 -11.51 -2.00
CA VAL A 561 0.18 -11.91 -3.03
C VAL A 561 1.58 -12.23 -2.46
N PRO A 562 2.16 -11.45 -1.53
CA PRO A 562 3.46 -11.77 -0.94
C PRO A 562 3.41 -12.99 -0.01
N LEU A 563 2.30 -13.20 0.70
CA LEU A 563 2.08 -14.41 1.52
C LEU A 563 2.01 -15.64 0.62
N VAL A 564 1.19 -15.60 -0.44
CA VAL A 564 1.04 -16.72 -1.38
C VAL A 564 2.38 -17.06 -2.04
N ALA A 565 3.16 -16.07 -2.51
CA ALA A 565 4.46 -16.33 -3.12
C ALA A 565 5.47 -17.00 -2.17
N LEU A 566 5.37 -16.70 -0.86
CA LEU A 566 6.31 -17.15 0.16
C LEU A 566 5.94 -18.54 0.70
N VAL A 567 4.65 -18.86 0.88
CA VAL A 567 4.23 -20.19 1.37
C VAL A 567 4.02 -21.21 0.23
N ALA A 568 3.77 -20.79 -1.02
CA ALA A 568 3.42 -21.70 -2.12
C ALA A 568 4.37 -22.90 -2.34
N PRO A 569 5.71 -22.79 -2.23
CA PRO A 569 6.59 -23.96 -2.35
C PRO A 569 6.33 -25.01 -1.26
N LEU A 570 6.13 -24.57 -0.01
CA LEU A 570 5.81 -25.47 1.10
C LEU A 570 4.40 -26.06 0.98
N VAL A 571 3.42 -25.30 0.48
CA VAL A 571 2.07 -25.85 0.17
C VAL A 571 2.17 -26.97 -0.87
N ALA A 572 2.90 -26.75 -1.97
CA ALA A 572 3.07 -27.76 -3.01
C ALA A 572 3.73 -29.04 -2.44
N TYR A 573 4.81 -28.88 -1.68
CA TYR A 573 5.52 -29.98 -1.04
C TYR A 573 4.61 -30.77 -0.07
N ARG A 574 3.93 -30.11 0.87
CA ARG A 574 3.05 -30.78 1.85
C ARG A 574 1.82 -31.43 1.22
N VAL A 575 1.27 -30.86 0.15
CA VAL A 575 0.14 -31.47 -0.58
C VAL A 575 0.60 -32.70 -1.36
N MET A 576 1.81 -32.69 -1.95
CA MET A 576 2.40 -33.85 -2.60
C MET A 576 2.72 -34.98 -1.61
N GLN A 577 3.17 -34.63 -0.39
CA GLN A 577 3.39 -35.58 0.71
C GLN A 577 2.11 -36.04 1.44
N GLY A 578 0.91 -35.65 0.98
CA GLY A 578 -0.36 -36.03 1.62
C GLY A 578 -0.59 -35.44 3.02
N GLN A 579 0.23 -34.48 3.47
CA GLN A 579 0.20 -33.88 4.82
C GLN A 579 -0.27 -32.40 4.80
N PRO A 580 -1.45 -32.05 4.27
CA PRO A 580 -1.88 -30.64 4.17
C PRO A 580 -2.11 -29.97 5.54
N LEU A 581 -2.38 -30.75 6.60
CA LEU A 581 -2.56 -30.22 7.96
C LEU A 581 -1.24 -29.77 8.60
N ALA A 582 -0.09 -30.34 8.20
CA ALA A 582 1.23 -29.92 8.71
C ALA A 582 1.59 -28.48 8.29
N LEU A 583 0.84 -27.86 7.37
CA LEU A 583 0.94 -26.42 7.06
C LEU A 583 0.44 -25.51 8.21
N ALA A 584 -0.18 -26.06 9.26
CA ALA A 584 -0.61 -25.32 10.44
C ALA A 584 0.44 -25.32 11.58
N ALA A 585 1.53 -26.09 11.44
CA ALA A 585 2.63 -26.21 12.40
C ALA A 585 3.24 -24.85 12.80
N ASP A 586 3.73 -24.74 14.04
CA ASP A 586 4.38 -23.52 14.51
C ASP A 586 5.88 -23.55 14.14
N PRO A 587 6.41 -22.49 13.48
CA PRO A 587 7.76 -22.50 12.93
C PRO A 587 8.80 -22.06 13.97
N ALA A 588 9.07 -22.93 14.94
CA ALA A 588 10.16 -22.86 15.90
C ALA A 588 10.47 -24.27 16.43
N VAL A 589 11.34 -24.39 17.44
CA VAL A 589 11.57 -25.67 18.15
C VAL A 589 10.24 -26.19 18.70
N PRO A 590 9.80 -27.42 18.38
CA PRO A 590 8.66 -28.04 19.04
C PRO A 590 8.92 -28.11 20.55
N ALA A 591 7.96 -27.65 21.35
CA ALA A 591 8.05 -27.69 22.80
C ALA A 591 6.70 -28.17 23.35
N ALA A 592 6.71 -29.25 24.12
CA ALA A 592 5.52 -29.80 24.74
C ALA A 592 4.85 -28.79 25.68
N PHE A 593 3.52 -28.77 25.69
CA PHE A 593 2.72 -27.92 26.57
C PHE A 593 1.31 -28.50 26.74
N ALA A 594 0.68 -28.24 27.88
CA ALA A 594 -0.72 -28.55 28.10
C ALA A 594 -1.60 -27.37 27.63
N PRO A 595 -2.42 -27.51 26.56
CA PRO A 595 -3.31 -26.44 26.11
C PRO A 595 -4.37 -26.11 27.17
N ALA A 596 -4.86 -24.86 27.17
CA ALA A 596 -5.97 -24.46 28.00
C ALA A 596 -7.29 -25.14 27.58
N ASP A 597 -8.13 -25.49 28.56
CA ASP A 597 -9.52 -25.85 28.30
C ASP A 597 -10.29 -24.72 27.61
N VAL A 598 -11.42 -25.06 26.97
CA VAL A 598 -12.27 -24.11 26.26
C VAL A 598 -12.66 -22.86 27.10
N PRO A 599 -12.95 -22.95 28.41
CA PRO A 599 -13.13 -21.76 29.26
C PRO A 599 -11.86 -20.91 29.43
N GLY A 600 -10.68 -21.52 29.57
CA GLY A 600 -9.40 -20.81 29.67
C GLY A 600 -9.04 -20.08 28.36
N LEU A 601 -9.26 -20.75 27.22
CA LEU A 601 -9.16 -20.15 25.89
C LEU A 601 -10.14 -18.96 25.74
N ALA A 602 -11.38 -19.08 26.24
CA ALA A 602 -12.37 -18.00 26.19
C ALA A 602 -11.99 -16.78 27.05
N LEU A 603 -11.22 -17.01 28.13
CA LEU A 603 -10.63 -15.98 28.98
C LEU A 603 -9.31 -15.40 28.43
N GLY A 604 -8.83 -15.93 27.30
CA GLY A 604 -7.65 -15.42 26.59
C GLY A 604 -6.31 -16.00 27.04
N PHE A 605 -6.31 -17.14 27.74
CA PHE A 605 -5.10 -17.87 28.17
C PHE A 605 -4.84 -19.10 27.27
N PRO A 606 -3.60 -19.33 26.80
CA PRO A 606 -3.30 -20.42 25.87
C PRO A 606 -2.94 -21.77 26.54
N VAL A 607 -2.39 -21.75 27.75
CA VAL A 607 -2.02 -22.95 28.54
C VAL A 607 -2.99 -23.22 29.69
N SER A 608 -3.01 -24.48 30.13
CA SER A 608 -3.58 -24.88 31.41
C SER A 608 -2.93 -24.12 32.59
N GLY A 609 -3.52 -24.23 33.79
CA GLY A 609 -3.09 -23.43 34.95
C GLY A 609 -3.30 -21.91 34.79
N LEU A 610 -3.96 -21.47 33.71
CA LEU A 610 -4.22 -20.07 33.38
C LEU A 610 -2.94 -19.21 33.40
N GLY A 611 -1.84 -19.73 32.85
CA GLY A 611 -0.56 -19.00 32.78
C GLY A 611 0.04 -18.67 34.15
N GLY A 612 -0.03 -19.60 35.10
CA GLY A 612 0.49 -19.46 36.46
C GLY A 612 -0.50 -18.89 37.49
N TRP A 613 -1.74 -18.59 37.09
CA TRP A 613 -2.78 -18.14 38.03
C TRP A 613 -3.21 -19.21 39.04
N THR A 614 -3.09 -20.51 38.72
CA THR A 614 -3.26 -21.58 39.73
C THR A 614 -2.14 -21.51 40.77
N ALA A 615 -0.88 -21.70 40.35
CA ALA A 615 0.29 -21.69 41.22
C ALA A 615 0.41 -20.40 42.08
N PHE A 616 -0.03 -19.26 41.56
CA PHE A 616 -0.11 -18.00 42.32
C PHE A 616 -1.15 -18.05 43.44
N VAL A 617 -2.33 -18.63 43.20
CA VAL A 617 -3.39 -18.79 44.22
C VAL A 617 -3.05 -19.89 45.22
N ASP A 618 -2.47 -20.99 44.75
CA ASP A 618 -1.99 -22.10 45.59
C ASP A 618 -0.88 -21.62 46.53
N GLY A 619 0.04 -20.79 46.02
CA GLY A 619 1.11 -20.12 46.76
C GLY A 619 0.66 -19.08 47.79
N LEU A 620 -0.63 -18.73 47.86
CA LEU A 620 -1.19 -17.94 48.98
C LEU A 620 -1.48 -18.81 50.21
N GLY A 621 -1.38 -20.14 50.12
CA GLY A 621 -1.60 -21.06 51.24
C GLY A 621 -3.05 -21.18 51.71
N LEU A 622 -4.02 -20.67 50.93
CA LEU A 622 -5.42 -20.52 51.34
C LEU A 622 -6.29 -21.78 51.18
N GLY A 623 -5.73 -22.90 50.71
CA GLY A 623 -6.46 -24.19 50.56
C GLY A 623 -7.69 -24.12 49.64
N LEU A 624 -7.67 -23.22 48.64
CA LEU A 624 -8.85 -22.93 47.81
C LEU A 624 -9.09 -24.02 46.75
N PRO A 625 -10.35 -24.32 46.39
CA PRO A 625 -10.66 -25.26 45.30
C PRO A 625 -10.05 -24.81 43.97
N SER A 626 -9.60 -25.78 43.16
CA SER A 626 -8.95 -25.55 41.85
C SER A 626 -9.79 -24.79 40.82
N ALA A 627 -11.10 -24.67 41.03
CA ALA A 627 -12.00 -23.83 40.22
C ALA A 627 -11.91 -22.32 40.55
N VAL A 628 -11.38 -21.93 41.71
CA VAL A 628 -11.35 -20.51 42.16
C VAL A 628 -10.50 -19.61 41.25
N PRO A 629 -9.29 -20.01 40.78
CA PRO A 629 -8.52 -19.22 39.81
C PRO A 629 -9.31 -18.89 38.54
N LEU A 630 -10.09 -19.84 38.02
CA LEU A 630 -10.94 -19.65 36.84
C LEU A 630 -12.04 -18.60 37.08
N VAL A 631 -12.69 -18.64 38.24
CA VAL A 631 -13.72 -17.67 38.63
C VAL A 631 -13.13 -16.27 38.83
N VAL A 632 -11.97 -16.17 39.50
CA VAL A 632 -11.27 -14.89 39.70
C VAL A 632 -10.87 -14.26 38.36
N VAL A 633 -10.26 -15.03 37.46
CA VAL A 633 -9.90 -14.58 36.10
C VAL A 633 -11.14 -14.17 35.30
N ALA A 634 -12.24 -14.92 35.40
CA ALA A 634 -13.50 -14.56 34.74
C ALA A 634 -14.06 -13.21 35.23
N VAL A 635 -14.02 -12.95 36.54
CA VAL A 635 -14.43 -11.66 37.11
C VAL A 635 -13.51 -10.51 36.65
N LEU A 636 -12.21 -10.74 36.51
CA LEU A 636 -11.26 -9.72 36.03
C LEU A 636 -11.43 -9.40 34.53
N VAL A 637 -11.78 -10.39 33.71
CA VAL A 637 -12.01 -10.25 32.26
C VAL A 637 -13.40 -9.67 31.94
N ALA A 638 -14.41 -9.92 32.79
CA ALA A 638 -15.80 -9.53 32.55
C ALA A 638 -16.02 -8.05 32.19
N PRO A 639 -15.38 -7.03 32.83
CA PRO A 639 -15.54 -5.62 32.45
C PRO A 639 -15.15 -5.31 31.00
N LEU A 640 -14.16 -6.01 30.45
CA LEU A 640 -13.73 -5.84 29.06
C LEU A 640 -14.74 -6.46 28.09
N VAL A 641 -15.22 -7.67 28.39
CA VAL A 641 -16.22 -8.39 27.59
C VAL A 641 -17.56 -7.65 27.60
N LEU A 642 -18.06 -7.23 28.77
CA LEU A 642 -19.30 -6.46 28.90
C LEU A 642 -19.20 -5.10 28.19
N GLY A 643 -18.06 -4.41 28.32
CA GLY A 643 -17.80 -3.15 27.60
C GLY A 643 -17.76 -3.30 26.07
N ALA A 644 -17.24 -4.44 25.58
CA ALA A 644 -17.22 -4.78 24.16
C ALA A 644 -18.59 -5.21 23.62
N LEU A 645 -19.35 -6.03 24.35
CA LEU A 645 -20.70 -6.46 23.98
C LEU A 645 -21.70 -5.29 23.98
N ALA A 646 -21.58 -4.36 24.94
CA ALA A 646 -22.38 -3.13 24.97
C ALA A 646 -22.27 -2.31 23.66
N ALA A 647 -21.15 -2.40 22.95
CA ALA A 647 -20.92 -1.73 21.67
C ALA A 647 -21.88 -2.17 20.54
N LEU A 648 -22.51 -3.35 20.64
CA LEU A 648 -23.55 -3.81 19.70
C LEU A 648 -24.84 -2.99 19.80
N PHE A 649 -25.19 -2.54 21.00
CA PHE A 649 -26.43 -1.78 21.27
C PHE A 649 -26.26 -0.27 21.04
N LEU A 650 -25.05 0.19 20.73
CA LEU A 650 -24.68 1.59 20.62
C LEU A 650 -24.57 2.08 19.17
N ARG A 651 -24.66 3.41 18.99
CA ARG A 651 -24.67 4.07 17.66
C ARG A 651 -23.35 3.85 16.91
N GLY A 652 -23.33 2.86 16.02
CA GLY A 652 -22.12 2.43 15.31
C GLY A 652 -21.95 0.91 15.25
N SER A 653 -22.84 0.15 15.90
CA SER A 653 -22.94 -1.31 15.96
C SER A 653 -22.31 -2.10 14.79
N HIS A 654 -22.56 -1.74 13.54
CA HIS A 654 -21.94 -2.40 12.36
C HIS A 654 -20.40 -2.46 12.36
N ARG A 655 -19.70 -1.60 13.12
CA ARG A 655 -18.24 -1.67 13.31
C ARG A 655 -17.87 -2.51 14.52
N ALA A 656 -18.63 -2.39 15.61
CA ALA A 656 -18.46 -3.22 16.80
C ALA A 656 -18.70 -4.70 16.48
N ALA A 657 -19.74 -5.02 15.69
CA ALA A 657 -20.03 -6.37 15.21
C ALA A 657 -18.93 -6.92 14.28
N LEU A 658 -18.26 -6.07 13.50
CA LEU A 658 -17.09 -6.51 12.73
C LEU A 658 -15.87 -6.76 13.64
N ALA A 659 -15.67 -5.97 14.69
CA ALA A 659 -14.61 -6.19 15.66
C ALA A 659 -14.85 -7.45 16.53
N LEU A 660 -16.09 -7.66 16.99
CA LEU A 660 -16.50 -8.90 17.67
C LEU A 660 -16.47 -10.11 16.73
N GLY A 661 -16.70 -9.92 15.43
CA GLY A 661 -16.46 -10.96 14.42
C GLY A 661 -14.98 -11.38 14.33
N VAL A 662 -14.05 -10.44 14.53
CA VAL A 662 -12.62 -10.75 14.70
C VAL A 662 -12.39 -11.49 16.03
N THR A 663 -13.06 -11.11 17.11
CA THR A 663 -12.99 -11.80 18.41
C THR A 663 -13.40 -13.27 18.31
N VAL A 664 -14.57 -13.55 17.74
CA VAL A 664 -15.12 -14.90 17.58
C VAL A 664 -14.26 -15.74 16.64
N LEU A 665 -13.76 -15.15 15.54
CA LEU A 665 -12.87 -15.86 14.61
C LEU A 665 -11.51 -16.19 15.24
N GLY A 666 -10.96 -15.30 16.07
CA GLY A 666 -9.74 -15.58 16.85
C GLY A 666 -9.94 -16.71 17.86
N PHE A 667 -11.04 -16.69 18.61
CA PHE A 667 -11.42 -17.77 19.52
C PHE A 667 -11.58 -19.11 18.80
N ALA A 668 -12.32 -19.14 17.68
CA ALA A 668 -12.48 -20.37 16.88
C ALA A 668 -11.14 -20.89 16.32
N THR A 669 -10.22 -19.99 15.95
CA THR A 669 -8.86 -20.36 15.51
C THR A 669 -8.05 -20.96 16.66
N ALA A 670 -8.16 -20.42 17.88
CA ALA A 670 -7.48 -20.95 19.06
C ALA A 670 -8.02 -22.33 19.47
N VAL A 671 -9.34 -22.53 19.48
CA VAL A 671 -9.98 -23.82 19.80
C VAL A 671 -9.64 -24.89 18.74
N LEU A 672 -9.46 -24.49 17.47
CA LEU A 672 -8.98 -25.40 16.43
C LEU A 672 -7.50 -25.75 16.63
N ALA A 673 -6.62 -24.75 16.85
CA ALA A 673 -5.20 -24.93 17.05
C ALA A 673 -4.89 -25.89 18.22
N ALA A 674 -5.53 -25.68 19.38
CA ALA A 674 -5.42 -26.53 20.57
C ALA A 674 -5.94 -27.98 20.37
N ARG A 675 -6.54 -28.29 19.22
CA ARG A 675 -7.02 -29.63 18.84
C ARG A 675 -6.33 -30.21 17.60
N THR A 676 -5.49 -29.43 16.91
CA THR A 676 -4.68 -29.91 15.79
C THR A 676 -3.29 -30.28 16.29
N VAL A 677 -3.02 -31.58 16.36
CA VAL A 677 -1.69 -32.15 16.63
C VAL A 677 -1.01 -32.39 15.29
N VAL A 678 0.18 -31.80 15.09
CA VAL A 678 0.88 -31.80 13.78
C VAL A 678 2.40 -31.86 13.87
N GLN A 679 2.99 -31.66 15.05
CA GLN A 679 4.43 -31.78 15.30
C GLN A 679 4.70 -32.81 16.41
N ALA A 680 5.95 -33.28 16.51
CA ALA A 680 6.43 -34.15 17.58
C ALA A 680 7.72 -33.57 18.21
N SER A 681 8.03 -34.02 19.43
CA SER A 681 9.21 -33.62 20.20
C SER A 681 9.66 -34.80 21.08
N GLY A 682 10.53 -35.67 20.55
CA GLY A 682 10.80 -36.96 21.18
C GLY A 682 9.53 -37.83 21.18
N PRO A 683 9.13 -38.44 22.32
CA PRO A 683 7.90 -39.22 22.40
C PRO A 683 6.62 -38.35 22.38
N ASP A 684 6.72 -37.07 22.75
CA ASP A 684 5.56 -36.17 22.89
C ASP A 684 5.03 -35.66 21.54
N VAL A 685 3.71 -35.74 21.36
CA VAL A 685 3.02 -35.12 20.22
C VAL A 685 2.52 -33.71 20.58
N VAL A 686 2.88 -32.73 19.75
CA VAL A 686 2.72 -31.30 20.02
C VAL A 686 1.54 -30.72 19.23
N ALA A 687 0.62 -30.08 19.94
CA ALA A 687 -0.51 -29.33 19.39
C ALA A 687 -0.08 -27.95 18.87
N VAL A 688 -0.81 -27.40 17.89
CA VAL A 688 -0.59 -26.04 17.41
C VAL A 688 -0.94 -25.02 18.50
N TRP A 689 -0.10 -24.01 18.69
CA TRP A 689 -0.19 -23.04 19.78
C TRP A 689 -1.44 -22.13 19.66
N PRO A 690 -2.40 -22.21 20.61
CA PRO A 690 -3.63 -21.42 20.54
C PRO A 690 -3.40 -19.91 20.73
N GLY A 691 -2.27 -19.50 21.33
CA GLY A 691 -1.96 -18.09 21.63
C GLY A 691 -1.97 -17.16 20.40
N SER A 692 -1.68 -17.70 19.21
CA SER A 692 -1.78 -16.99 17.95
C SER A 692 -3.25 -16.62 17.63
N GLY A 693 -4.18 -17.58 17.72
CA GLY A 693 -5.62 -17.35 17.56
C GLY A 693 -6.18 -16.42 18.64
N LEU A 694 -5.75 -16.58 19.89
CA LEU A 694 -6.14 -15.71 21.00
C LEU A 694 -5.61 -14.28 20.85
N SER A 695 -4.47 -14.06 20.19
CA SER A 695 -4.02 -12.71 19.84
C SER A 695 -5.01 -12.01 18.90
N LEU A 696 -5.61 -12.75 17.94
CA LEU A 696 -6.70 -12.21 17.11
C LEU A 696 -7.97 -11.95 17.93
N LEU A 697 -8.27 -12.78 18.95
CA LEU A 697 -9.37 -12.58 19.91
C LEU A 697 -9.25 -11.22 20.60
N TRP A 698 -8.10 -10.96 21.24
CA TRP A 698 -7.79 -9.70 21.93
C TRP A 698 -7.86 -8.48 21.00
N LEU A 699 -7.50 -8.62 19.72
CA LEU A 699 -7.50 -7.51 18.76
C LEU A 699 -8.93 -7.07 18.44
N GLY A 700 -9.83 -8.04 18.25
CA GLY A 700 -11.25 -7.79 18.09
C GLY A 700 -11.88 -7.19 19.35
N LEU A 701 -11.50 -7.71 20.53
CA LEU A 701 -12.04 -7.29 21.82
C LEU A 701 -11.68 -5.83 22.14
N ALA A 702 -10.40 -5.47 22.01
CA ALA A 702 -9.92 -4.10 22.15
C ALA A 702 -10.58 -3.15 21.14
N GLY A 703 -10.73 -3.58 19.88
CA GLY A 703 -11.42 -2.82 18.84
C GLY A 703 -12.90 -2.55 19.18
N ALA A 704 -13.62 -3.55 19.67
CA ALA A 704 -15.01 -3.44 20.09
C ALA A 704 -15.18 -2.54 21.32
N LEU A 705 -14.36 -2.74 22.35
CA LEU A 705 -14.33 -1.93 23.59
C LEU A 705 -14.11 -0.44 23.28
N VAL A 706 -13.10 -0.11 22.46
CA VAL A 706 -12.82 1.26 22.02
C VAL A 706 -14.00 1.87 21.25
N LEU A 707 -14.62 1.10 20.35
CA LEU A 707 -15.76 1.57 19.56
C LEU A 707 -17.00 1.82 20.42
N GLY A 708 -17.29 0.96 21.39
CA GLY A 708 -18.38 1.16 22.35
C GLY A 708 -18.16 2.39 23.20
N PHE A 709 -17.03 2.44 23.91
CA PHE A 709 -16.67 3.55 24.81
C PHE A 709 -16.55 4.90 24.08
N ALA A 710 -16.13 4.93 22.82
CA ALA A 710 -16.11 6.16 22.01
C ALA A 710 -17.51 6.79 21.83
N THR A 711 -18.60 6.01 21.90
CA THR A 711 -19.97 6.56 21.85
C THR A 711 -20.45 7.13 23.18
N LEU A 712 -19.90 6.67 24.31
CA LEU A 712 -20.26 7.13 25.66
C LEU A 712 -19.59 8.47 26.04
N GLY A 713 -18.59 8.92 25.27
CA GLY A 713 -17.89 10.18 25.49
C GLY A 713 -17.26 10.25 26.89
N ARG A 714 -17.52 11.32 27.66
CA ARG A 714 -17.00 11.45 29.04
C ARG A 714 -17.48 10.35 30.00
N ARG A 715 -18.60 9.68 29.72
CA ARG A 715 -19.11 8.58 30.57
C ARG A 715 -18.27 7.30 30.47
N SER A 716 -17.37 7.18 29.49
CA SER A 716 -16.50 6.01 29.37
C SER A 716 -15.33 5.98 30.38
N VAL A 717 -15.10 7.05 31.14
CA VAL A 717 -13.92 7.15 32.03
C VAL A 717 -14.00 6.12 33.15
N VAL A 718 -15.13 5.99 33.84
CA VAL A 718 -15.30 5.03 34.95
C VAL A 718 -15.19 3.57 34.48
N PRO A 719 -15.99 3.07 33.51
CA PRO A 719 -15.85 1.68 33.05
C PRO A 719 -14.50 1.42 32.34
N GLY A 720 -13.89 2.45 31.72
CA GLY A 720 -12.54 2.36 31.18
C GLY A 720 -11.44 2.28 32.24
N LEU A 721 -11.62 2.91 33.40
CA LEU A 721 -10.72 2.78 34.54
C LEU A 721 -10.86 1.41 35.21
N VAL A 722 -12.09 0.93 35.40
CA VAL A 722 -12.34 -0.44 35.92
C VAL A 722 -11.68 -1.48 35.00
N ALA A 723 -11.92 -1.40 33.68
CA ALA A 723 -11.29 -2.30 32.70
C ALA A 723 -9.75 -2.19 32.65
N ALA A 724 -9.17 -1.02 32.96
CA ALA A 724 -7.72 -0.86 33.06
C ALA A 724 -7.17 -1.49 34.36
N VAL A 725 -7.85 -1.30 35.49
CA VAL A 725 -7.43 -1.84 36.79
C VAL A 725 -7.55 -3.35 36.82
N THR A 726 -8.67 -3.94 36.38
CA THR A 726 -8.82 -5.41 36.38
C THR A 726 -7.85 -6.09 35.43
N LEU A 727 -7.47 -5.45 34.32
CA LEU A 727 -6.43 -5.92 33.42
C LEU A 727 -5.01 -5.85 34.03
N VAL A 728 -4.69 -4.80 34.79
CA VAL A 728 -3.40 -4.71 35.50
C VAL A 728 -3.31 -5.79 36.58
N VAL A 729 -4.41 -6.08 37.29
CA VAL A 729 -4.48 -7.21 38.22
C VAL A 729 -4.37 -8.54 37.47
N LEU A 730 -5.05 -8.72 36.34
CA LEU A 730 -5.01 -9.93 35.50
C LEU A 730 -3.58 -10.30 35.05
N ALA A 731 -2.76 -9.30 34.75
CA ALA A 731 -1.37 -9.47 34.34
C ALA A 731 -0.41 -9.69 35.50
N LEU A 732 -0.82 -9.49 36.76
CA LEU A 732 0.11 -9.45 37.90
C LEU A 732 0.88 -10.76 38.10
N PRO A 733 0.27 -11.98 38.13
CA PRO A 733 1.03 -13.22 38.30
C PRO A 733 2.03 -13.51 37.17
N LEU A 734 1.66 -13.18 35.93
CA LEU A 734 2.51 -13.33 34.75
C LEU A 734 3.74 -12.41 34.83
N VAL A 735 3.54 -11.15 35.23
CA VAL A 735 4.62 -10.19 35.45
C VAL A 735 5.46 -10.58 36.66
N SER A 736 4.87 -11.06 37.76
CA SER A 736 5.64 -11.49 38.94
C SER A 736 6.46 -12.75 38.70
N ALA A 737 5.97 -13.72 37.92
CA ALA A 737 6.77 -14.87 37.49
C ALA A 737 7.98 -14.42 36.64
N ALA A 738 7.74 -13.51 35.69
CA ALA A 738 8.80 -12.89 34.89
C ALA A 738 9.77 -12.01 35.70
N VAL A 739 9.42 -11.55 36.91
CA VAL A 739 10.31 -10.83 37.84
C VAL A 739 11.00 -11.78 38.85
N ALA A 740 10.36 -12.89 39.24
CA ALA A 740 10.92 -13.91 40.12
C ALA A 740 11.96 -14.82 39.43
N GLY A 741 11.89 -14.98 38.11
CA GLY A 741 12.84 -15.80 37.33
C GLY A 741 12.38 -17.22 37.04
N SER A 742 11.10 -17.53 37.27
CA SER A 742 10.48 -18.83 36.95
C SER A 742 10.06 -18.98 35.48
N THR A 743 10.53 -18.10 34.59
CA THR A 743 10.32 -18.20 33.13
C THR A 743 11.32 -19.15 32.49
N ALA A 744 10.91 -19.85 31.43
CA ALA A 744 11.80 -20.75 30.68
C ALA A 744 12.91 -20.00 29.93
N VAL A 745 12.66 -18.75 29.51
CA VAL A 745 13.65 -17.91 28.80
C VAL A 745 14.76 -17.44 29.74
N ARG A 746 16.00 -17.67 29.32
CA ARG A 746 17.24 -17.18 29.96
C ARG A 746 18.13 -16.50 28.91
N ALA A 747 19.05 -15.65 29.36
CA ALA A 747 20.12 -15.13 28.50
C ALA A 747 21.34 -16.06 28.58
N THR A 748 22.04 -16.24 27.46
CA THR A 748 23.29 -17.00 27.37
C THR A 748 24.37 -16.18 26.67
N ALA A 749 25.63 -16.50 26.98
CA ALA A 749 26.81 -16.05 26.24
C ALA A 749 27.34 -17.13 25.26
N GLU A 750 26.99 -18.40 25.46
CA GLU A 750 27.55 -19.55 24.74
C GLU A 750 26.55 -20.22 23.77
N THR A 751 27.11 -21.03 22.86
CA THR A 751 26.40 -21.83 21.84
C THR A 751 25.86 -23.15 22.41
N SER A 752 25.11 -23.94 21.63
CA SER A 752 24.54 -25.22 22.13
C SER A 752 25.55 -26.35 22.28
N LEU A 753 26.78 -26.18 21.78
CA LEU A 753 27.87 -27.16 21.83
C LEU A 753 29.09 -26.57 22.56
N PRO A 754 29.93 -27.40 23.22
CA PRO A 754 31.13 -26.93 23.91
C PRO A 754 32.11 -26.19 22.99
N GLY A 755 32.82 -25.20 23.54
CA GLY A 755 33.74 -24.34 22.78
C GLY A 755 34.82 -25.07 21.97
N LEU A 756 35.27 -26.26 22.41
CA LEU A 756 36.18 -27.11 21.63
C LEU A 756 35.56 -27.59 20.31
N VAL A 757 34.33 -28.11 20.37
CA VAL A 757 33.57 -28.59 19.21
C VAL A 757 33.29 -27.42 18.26
N VAL A 758 32.95 -26.25 18.81
CA VAL A 758 32.71 -25.02 18.04
C VAL A 758 33.98 -24.52 17.33
N ALA A 759 35.15 -24.69 17.94
CA ALA A 759 36.43 -24.36 17.32
C ALA A 759 36.83 -25.34 16.20
N GLU A 760 36.64 -26.65 16.41
CA GLU A 760 36.90 -27.66 15.39
C GLU A 760 35.96 -27.49 14.19
N ALA A 761 34.66 -27.30 14.45
CA ALA A 761 33.63 -27.11 13.43
C ALA A 761 33.70 -25.75 12.71
N ALA A 762 34.55 -24.82 13.16
CA ALA A 762 34.93 -23.64 12.39
C ALA A 762 36.00 -23.95 11.32
N SER A 763 36.69 -25.09 11.45
CA SER A 763 37.70 -25.58 10.49
C SER A 763 37.11 -26.59 9.50
N ASP A 764 36.33 -27.58 9.98
CA ASP A 764 35.50 -28.45 9.11
C ASP A 764 34.03 -28.46 9.59
N PRO A 765 33.15 -27.65 8.96
CA PRO A 765 31.72 -27.58 9.31
C PRO A 765 30.91 -28.86 9.04
N SER A 766 31.50 -29.89 8.42
CA SER A 766 30.82 -31.17 8.17
C SER A 766 30.80 -32.09 9.40
N VAL A 767 31.72 -31.90 10.35
CA VAL A 767 31.81 -32.68 11.60
C VAL A 767 30.51 -32.56 12.39
N GLY A 768 29.94 -33.72 12.74
CA GLY A 768 28.77 -33.85 13.59
C GLY A 768 29.11 -34.21 15.04
N THR A 769 28.23 -33.78 15.94
CA THR A 769 28.20 -34.15 17.35
C THR A 769 26.88 -34.83 17.64
N LEU A 770 26.93 -36.06 18.14
CA LEU A 770 25.74 -36.79 18.60
C LEU A 770 25.39 -36.32 20.01
N VAL A 771 24.32 -35.54 20.15
CA VAL A 771 23.84 -35.00 21.42
C VAL A 771 22.77 -35.92 22.00
N LEU A 772 23.11 -36.59 23.09
CA LEU A 772 22.27 -37.54 23.80
C LEU A 772 21.65 -36.86 25.04
N ARG A 773 20.33 -36.99 25.23
CA ARG A 773 19.62 -36.43 26.39
C ARG A 773 18.62 -37.45 26.94
N ALA A 774 18.76 -37.80 28.21
CA ALA A 774 17.84 -38.69 28.93
C ALA A 774 16.48 -38.01 29.16
N ALA A 775 15.40 -38.77 29.03
CA ALA A 775 14.02 -38.31 29.27
C ALA A 775 13.40 -38.98 30.51
N ASP A 776 12.33 -38.37 31.04
CA ASP A 776 11.68 -38.81 32.29
C ASP A 776 10.94 -40.16 32.18
N ASP A 777 10.65 -40.61 30.97
CA ASP A 777 10.05 -41.92 30.67
C ASP A 777 11.09 -43.07 30.63
N GLY A 778 12.37 -42.76 30.81
CA GLY A 778 13.47 -43.72 30.68
C GLY A 778 13.92 -43.95 29.22
N SER A 779 13.43 -43.17 28.26
CA SER A 779 13.96 -43.13 26.89
C SER A 779 15.17 -42.19 26.78
N LEU A 780 15.95 -42.36 25.71
CA LEU A 780 17.09 -41.51 25.38
C LEU A 780 16.81 -40.82 24.04
N THR A 781 16.80 -39.49 24.05
CA THR A 781 16.68 -38.68 22.82
C THR A 781 18.05 -38.41 22.22
N ALA A 782 18.14 -38.44 20.89
CA ALA A 782 19.38 -38.24 20.15
C ALA A 782 19.17 -37.25 18.99
N ASP A 783 19.89 -36.13 19.02
CA ASP A 783 20.07 -35.23 17.87
C ASP A 783 21.50 -35.38 17.33
N VAL A 784 21.71 -35.24 16.03
CA VAL A 784 23.04 -34.90 15.49
C VAL A 784 23.08 -33.40 15.25
N GLU A 785 23.96 -32.66 15.90
CA GLU A 785 24.23 -31.24 15.62
C GLU A 785 25.50 -31.10 14.78
N ARG A 786 25.55 -30.19 13.80
CA ARG A 786 26.73 -29.92 12.95
C ARG A 786 27.11 -28.44 13.00
N GLY A 787 28.36 -28.13 12.67
CA GLY A 787 28.84 -26.74 12.74
C GLY A 787 28.88 -26.23 14.19
N THR A 788 28.56 -24.96 14.39
CA THR A 788 28.56 -24.30 15.71
C THR A 788 27.30 -24.61 16.58
N GLY A 789 26.67 -25.77 16.36
CA GLY A 789 25.44 -26.18 17.05
C GLY A 789 24.13 -25.79 16.38
N ARG A 790 23.02 -26.29 16.93
CA ARG A 790 21.64 -26.12 16.43
C ARG A 790 21.14 -24.68 16.60
N THR A 791 20.95 -23.98 15.49
CA THR A 791 20.45 -22.60 15.46
C THR A 791 18.97 -22.52 15.05
N LEU A 792 18.28 -21.44 15.43
CA LEU A 792 16.83 -21.31 15.24
C LEU A 792 16.41 -21.29 13.75
N GLU A 793 17.26 -20.80 12.84
CA GLU A 793 16.97 -20.79 11.40
C GLU A 793 17.15 -22.15 10.69
N GLN A 794 17.79 -23.13 11.34
CA GLN A 794 17.92 -24.51 10.82
C GLN A 794 16.66 -25.35 11.12
N VAL A 795 15.86 -24.94 12.11
CA VAL A 795 14.67 -25.68 12.54
C VAL A 795 13.57 -25.60 11.47
N SER A 796 13.13 -26.74 10.94
CA SER A 796 12.01 -26.81 10.01
C SER A 796 10.79 -27.52 10.59
N THR A 797 9.59 -27.10 10.15
CA THR A 797 8.38 -27.88 10.34
C THR A 797 8.44 -29.21 9.57
N VAL A 798 9.24 -29.30 8.49
CA VAL A 798 9.37 -30.52 7.67
C VAL A 798 9.90 -31.68 8.52
N ASP A 799 11.00 -31.44 9.25
CA ASP A 799 11.67 -32.46 10.06
C ASP A 799 10.94 -32.77 11.37
N SER A 800 10.10 -31.84 11.85
CA SER A 800 9.37 -31.93 13.13
C SER A 800 7.90 -32.33 13.01
N ALA A 801 7.40 -32.61 11.80
CA ALA A 801 6.01 -33.02 11.59
C ALA A 801 5.75 -34.45 12.08
N VAL A 802 4.55 -34.72 12.58
CA VAL A 802 4.13 -36.09 12.92
C VAL A 802 4.13 -36.97 11.66
N GLY A 803 4.87 -38.07 11.70
CA GLY A 803 5.05 -39.02 10.59
C GLY A 803 5.93 -40.21 11.02
N GLU A 804 6.32 -41.02 10.05
CA GLU A 804 7.27 -42.12 10.25
C GLU A 804 8.71 -41.57 10.35
N LEU A 805 9.58 -42.28 11.09
CA LEU A 805 11.00 -41.94 11.17
C LEU A 805 11.66 -42.12 9.80
N THR A 806 12.37 -41.09 9.34
CA THR A 806 13.24 -41.19 8.16
C THR A 806 14.39 -42.18 8.39
N ASP A 807 14.96 -42.73 7.33
CA ASP A 807 16.07 -43.69 7.41
C ASP A 807 17.28 -43.11 8.19
N THR A 808 17.56 -41.81 8.02
CA THR A 808 18.57 -41.09 8.82
C THR A 808 18.23 -41.07 10.31
N GLN A 809 16.98 -40.74 10.67
CA GLN A 809 16.55 -40.70 12.08
C GLN A 809 16.56 -42.10 12.70
N ARG A 810 16.23 -43.13 11.92
CA ARG A 810 16.32 -44.54 12.35
C ARG A 810 17.77 -44.93 12.65
N ARG A 811 18.70 -44.70 11.73
CA ARG A 811 20.14 -44.98 11.93
C ARG A 811 20.71 -44.21 13.13
N VAL A 812 20.34 -42.94 13.32
CA VAL A 812 20.74 -42.14 14.49
C VAL A 812 20.18 -42.72 15.80
N ALA A 813 18.94 -43.19 15.82
CA ALA A 813 18.33 -43.83 17.00
C ALA A 813 18.96 -45.20 17.32
N GLU A 814 19.24 -46.01 16.29
CA GLU A 814 19.92 -47.30 16.41
C GLU A 814 21.36 -47.11 16.91
N LEU A 815 22.12 -46.18 16.33
CA LEU A 815 23.45 -45.78 16.81
C LEU A 815 23.42 -45.30 18.27
N ALA A 816 22.50 -44.41 18.62
CA ALA A 816 22.38 -43.90 19.99
C ALA A 816 22.05 -45.00 21.00
N GLY A 817 21.19 -45.96 20.63
CA GLY A 817 20.90 -47.14 21.45
C GLY A 817 22.10 -48.07 21.62
N ASN A 818 22.88 -48.27 20.54
CA ASN A 818 24.07 -49.12 20.57
C ASN A 818 25.22 -48.53 21.39
N VAL A 819 25.38 -47.20 21.37
CA VAL A 819 26.46 -46.46 22.07
C VAL A 819 26.12 -46.12 23.53
N SER A 820 24.84 -45.93 23.87
CA SER A 820 24.40 -45.69 25.26
C SER A 820 24.18 -46.96 26.10
N SER A 821 24.54 -48.12 25.54
CA SER A 821 24.38 -49.44 26.15
C SER A 821 25.60 -50.32 25.88
N ARG A 822 25.91 -51.26 26.77
CA ARG A 822 27.01 -52.23 26.57
C ARG A 822 26.58 -53.34 25.60
N SER A 823 26.40 -52.96 24.33
CA SER A 823 25.85 -53.78 23.24
C SER A 823 26.87 -54.72 22.61
N GLY A 824 28.16 -54.33 22.60
CA GLY A 824 29.23 -55.05 21.91
C GLY A 824 29.18 -54.94 20.38
N LEU A 825 28.37 -54.03 19.83
CA LEU A 825 28.28 -53.74 18.40
C LEU A 825 29.28 -52.64 18.01
N ASP A 826 30.03 -52.85 16.93
CA ASP A 826 30.97 -51.86 16.42
C ASP A 826 30.22 -50.67 15.79
N ALA A 827 30.29 -49.51 16.45
CA ALA A 827 29.67 -48.26 15.99
C ALA A 827 30.48 -47.53 14.90
N THR A 828 31.72 -47.96 14.61
CA THR A 828 32.69 -47.22 13.80
C THR A 828 32.20 -46.91 12.37
N GLU A 829 31.54 -47.86 11.69
CA GLU A 829 31.03 -47.65 10.33
C GLU A 829 29.87 -46.63 10.28
N GLU A 830 28.95 -46.68 11.25
CA GLU A 830 27.86 -45.71 11.37
C GLU A 830 28.36 -44.33 11.79
N LEU A 831 29.32 -44.24 12.70
CA LEU A 831 29.96 -42.97 13.09
C LEU A 831 30.63 -42.28 11.90
N ARG A 832 31.40 -43.03 11.08
CA ARG A 832 32.00 -42.49 9.84
C ARG A 832 30.93 -42.14 8.79
N GLY A 833 29.99 -43.04 8.54
CA GLY A 833 28.93 -42.90 7.54
C GLY A 833 27.93 -41.79 7.85
N LEU A 834 27.79 -41.37 9.11
CA LEU A 834 27.04 -40.19 9.53
C LEU A 834 27.94 -38.96 9.76
N GLY A 835 29.27 -39.12 9.79
CA GLY A 835 30.23 -38.03 9.98
C GLY A 835 30.25 -37.47 11.40
N ILE A 836 30.15 -38.33 12.41
CA ILE A 836 30.09 -37.97 13.82
C ILE A 836 31.50 -38.07 14.43
N GLY A 837 32.08 -36.93 14.80
CA GLY A 837 33.40 -36.86 15.46
C GLY A 837 33.32 -36.81 16.99
N TYR A 838 32.16 -36.42 17.54
CA TYR A 838 31.97 -36.22 18.98
C TYR A 838 30.64 -36.78 19.48
N VAL A 839 30.59 -37.16 20.75
CA VAL A 839 29.36 -37.48 21.48
C VAL A 839 29.26 -36.57 22.71
N LEU A 840 28.09 -35.95 22.91
CA LEU A 840 27.79 -35.05 24.02
C LEU A 840 26.61 -35.62 24.82
N LEU A 841 26.83 -36.03 26.08
CA LEU A 841 25.75 -36.45 26.96
C LEU A 841 25.32 -35.28 27.84
N ALA A 842 24.14 -34.73 27.57
CA ALA A 842 23.59 -33.59 28.27
C ALA A 842 23.30 -33.91 29.75
N PRO A 843 23.48 -32.94 30.68
CA PRO A 843 23.27 -33.16 32.11
C PRO A 843 21.80 -33.51 32.42
N PRO A 844 21.53 -34.38 33.42
CA PRO A 844 20.18 -34.76 33.78
C PRO A 844 19.46 -33.60 34.49
N ALA A 845 18.21 -33.33 34.10
CA ALA A 845 17.38 -32.29 34.70
C ALA A 845 16.63 -32.74 35.97
N GLY A 846 16.67 -34.02 36.33
CA GLY A 846 16.03 -34.58 37.50
C GLY A 846 16.49 -36.01 37.83
N GLU A 847 16.11 -36.51 39.01
CA GLU A 847 16.59 -37.78 39.58
C GLU A 847 16.28 -39.00 38.69
N ALA A 848 15.11 -39.02 38.04
CA ALA A 848 14.73 -40.09 37.11
C ALA A 848 15.66 -40.17 35.88
N GLN A 849 16.11 -39.01 35.37
CA GLN A 849 17.02 -38.92 34.23
C GLN A 849 18.45 -39.29 34.61
N ALA A 850 18.88 -38.99 35.84
CA ALA A 850 20.23 -39.30 36.33
C ALA A 850 20.55 -40.80 36.22
N ALA A 851 19.63 -41.67 36.65
CA ALA A 851 19.80 -43.11 36.55
C ALA A 851 19.85 -43.68 35.11
N LEU A 852 19.54 -42.88 34.07
CA LEU A 852 19.78 -43.23 32.66
C LEU A 852 21.06 -42.55 32.12
N HIS A 853 21.29 -41.30 32.49
CA HIS A 853 22.53 -40.57 32.20
C HIS A 853 23.76 -41.34 32.69
N ASP A 854 23.76 -41.81 33.94
CA ASP A 854 24.88 -42.56 34.53
C ASP A 854 25.14 -43.89 33.81
N ARG A 855 24.08 -44.54 33.29
CA ARG A 855 24.21 -45.76 32.47
C ARG A 855 24.80 -45.47 31.09
N ALA A 856 24.39 -44.39 30.44
CA ALA A 856 24.96 -43.96 29.16
C ALA A 856 26.44 -43.54 29.32
N ARG A 857 26.76 -42.80 30.39
CA ARG A 857 28.14 -42.47 30.79
C ARG A 857 28.97 -43.74 30.98
N ALA A 858 28.48 -44.70 31.77
CA ALA A 858 29.15 -45.98 32.02
C ALA A 858 29.13 -46.98 30.85
N ALA A 859 28.57 -46.62 29.69
CA ALA A 859 28.78 -47.31 28.41
C ALA A 859 29.86 -46.59 27.59
N LEU A 860 29.75 -45.27 27.44
CA LEU A 860 30.72 -44.41 26.74
C LEU A 860 32.13 -44.42 27.35
N ASP A 861 32.24 -44.54 28.68
CA ASP A 861 33.52 -44.65 29.40
C ASP A 861 34.14 -46.06 29.34
N ASP A 862 33.41 -47.07 28.84
CA ASP A 862 33.80 -48.50 28.77
C ASP A 862 34.16 -48.93 27.33
N ASP A 863 33.82 -48.12 26.32
CA ASP A 863 34.00 -48.40 24.89
C ASP A 863 35.32 -47.80 24.35
N PRO A 864 36.26 -48.62 23.83
CA PRO A 864 37.56 -48.16 23.33
C PRO A 864 37.49 -47.32 22.04
N VAL A 865 36.33 -47.19 21.39
CA VAL A 865 36.11 -46.34 20.21
C VAL A 865 36.08 -44.84 20.59
N PHE A 866 35.86 -44.52 21.87
CA PHE A 866 35.74 -43.15 22.37
C PHE A 866 36.90 -42.74 23.30
N THR A 867 37.16 -41.44 23.36
CA THR A 867 38.09 -40.82 24.30
C THR A 867 37.40 -39.71 25.06
N VAL A 868 37.45 -39.77 26.40
CA VAL A 868 36.87 -38.74 27.28
C VAL A 868 37.62 -37.43 27.08
N VAL A 869 36.89 -36.35 26.73
CA VAL A 869 37.45 -34.99 26.66
C VAL A 869 37.29 -34.27 28.00
N GLY A 870 36.12 -34.42 28.63
CA GLY A 870 35.86 -33.88 29.97
C GLY A 870 34.41 -33.43 30.19
N GLU A 871 34.16 -32.86 31.36
CA GLU A 871 32.88 -32.22 31.72
C GLU A 871 32.88 -30.75 31.25
N THR A 872 31.73 -30.30 30.73
CA THR A 872 31.50 -28.96 30.17
C THR A 872 30.14 -28.43 30.62
N GLU A 873 29.86 -27.13 30.51
CA GLU A 873 28.54 -26.58 30.88
C GLU A 873 27.37 -27.18 30.06
N ALA A 874 27.64 -27.74 28.88
CA ALA A 874 26.65 -28.42 28.05
C ALA A 874 26.50 -29.93 28.35
N GLY A 875 27.38 -30.51 29.19
CA GLY A 875 27.41 -31.95 29.50
C GLY A 875 28.81 -32.57 29.39
N LEU A 876 28.85 -33.91 29.44
CA LEU A 876 30.07 -34.70 29.22
C LEU A 876 30.36 -34.84 27.72
N LEU A 877 31.61 -34.65 27.32
CA LEU A 877 32.06 -34.73 25.93
C LEU A 877 33.08 -35.85 25.71
N TRP A 878 32.85 -36.66 24.68
CA TRP A 878 33.78 -37.68 24.16
C TRP A 878 34.13 -37.38 22.69
N ARG A 879 35.36 -37.70 22.26
CA ARG A 879 35.80 -37.69 20.87
C ARG A 879 35.93 -39.13 20.34
N PHE A 880 35.40 -39.38 19.15
CA PHE A 880 35.60 -40.62 18.40
C PHE A 880 37.06 -40.71 17.91
N VAL A 881 37.75 -41.82 18.18
CA VAL A 881 39.18 -41.98 17.85
C VAL A 881 39.43 -41.93 16.34
N GLY A 882 38.45 -42.30 15.51
CA GLY A 882 38.51 -42.23 14.05
C GLY A 882 38.02 -40.90 13.44
N SER A 883 37.93 -39.81 14.21
CA SER A 883 37.37 -38.52 13.79
C SER A 883 38.02 -37.87 12.57
N ASP A 884 39.22 -38.31 12.20
CA ASP A 884 40.07 -37.66 11.20
C ASP A 884 39.85 -38.28 9.80
N ASP A 885 39.30 -39.50 9.74
CA ASP A 885 38.85 -40.23 8.55
C ASP A 885 37.31 -40.39 8.57
N LEU A 886 36.59 -39.28 8.42
CA LEU A 886 35.12 -39.26 8.30
C LEU A 886 34.68 -39.18 6.83
N ASP A 887 34.02 -40.24 6.34
CA ASP A 887 33.56 -40.35 4.94
C ASP A 887 32.51 -39.30 4.55
N ALA A 888 31.67 -38.89 5.52
CA ALA A 888 30.42 -38.17 5.27
C ALA A 888 30.58 -36.65 5.01
N ARG A 889 31.43 -36.25 4.06
CA ARG A 889 31.41 -34.91 3.45
C ARG A 889 30.20 -34.74 2.52
N VAL A 890 29.00 -34.80 3.08
CA VAL A 890 27.73 -34.66 2.36
C VAL A 890 27.69 -33.29 1.66
N PRO A 891 27.69 -33.23 0.31
CA PRO A 891 27.58 -31.96 -0.40
C PRO A 891 26.16 -31.42 -0.17
N VAL A 892 26.02 -30.28 0.51
CA VAL A 892 24.72 -29.64 0.77
C VAL A 892 24.30 -28.88 -0.50
N PRO A 893 23.35 -29.39 -1.32
CA PRO A 893 23.03 -28.77 -2.61
C PRO A 893 22.34 -27.42 -2.40
N GLY A 894 22.93 -26.38 -2.96
CA GLY A 894 22.53 -25.00 -2.77
C GLY A 894 21.22 -24.62 -3.45
N ASN A 895 20.81 -23.39 -3.14
CA ASN A 895 19.64 -22.72 -3.71
C ASN A 895 19.83 -22.28 -5.17
N LEU A 896 21.08 -22.17 -5.64
CA LEU A 896 21.44 -21.61 -6.95
C LEU A 896 21.89 -22.69 -7.96
N ASP A 897 22.16 -23.89 -7.46
CA ASP A 897 22.73 -25.03 -8.19
C ASP A 897 21.71 -25.65 -9.17
N ASP A 898 20.41 -25.47 -8.90
CA ASP A 898 19.32 -25.82 -9.80
C ASP A 898 18.57 -24.56 -10.29
N ALA A 899 18.29 -24.52 -11.59
CA ALA A 899 17.57 -23.44 -12.26
C ALA A 899 16.10 -23.33 -11.79
N GLY A 900 15.48 -24.43 -11.35
CA GLY A 900 14.15 -24.43 -10.75
C GLY A 900 14.13 -23.72 -9.39
N ARG A 901 15.01 -24.12 -8.47
CA ARG A 901 15.20 -23.49 -7.14
C ARG A 901 15.53 -22.00 -7.26
N ALA A 902 16.50 -21.67 -8.11
CA ALA A 902 16.87 -20.27 -8.41
C ALA A 902 15.68 -19.48 -8.99
N GLY A 903 14.86 -20.11 -9.84
CA GLY A 903 13.63 -19.54 -10.39
C GLY A 903 12.56 -19.23 -9.35
N VAL A 904 12.37 -20.10 -8.35
CA VAL A 904 11.46 -19.87 -7.21
C VAL A 904 11.91 -18.67 -6.39
N LEU A 905 13.19 -18.61 -6.00
CA LEU A 905 13.75 -17.47 -5.28
C LEU A 905 13.65 -16.17 -6.08
N ALA A 906 13.96 -16.20 -7.39
CA ALA A 906 13.83 -15.03 -8.26
C ALA A 906 12.38 -14.52 -8.36
N ALA A 907 11.40 -15.42 -8.42
CA ALA A 907 9.98 -15.06 -8.42
C ALA A 907 9.54 -14.44 -7.09
N GLN A 908 9.97 -15.00 -5.95
CA GLN A 908 9.70 -14.46 -4.62
C GLN A 908 10.36 -13.08 -4.44
N ALA A 909 11.64 -12.95 -4.76
CA ALA A 909 12.38 -11.69 -4.73
C ALA A 909 11.71 -10.61 -5.60
N LEU A 910 11.23 -10.97 -6.80
CA LEU A 910 10.48 -10.05 -7.67
C LEU A 910 9.15 -9.60 -7.03
N VAL A 911 8.38 -10.51 -6.43
CA VAL A 911 7.12 -10.18 -5.73
C VAL A 911 7.38 -9.24 -4.55
N PHE A 912 8.37 -9.54 -3.72
CA PHE A 912 8.72 -8.70 -2.57
C PHE A 912 9.32 -7.35 -3.01
N ALA A 913 10.19 -7.31 -4.01
CA ALA A 913 10.75 -6.07 -4.55
C ALA A 913 9.66 -5.14 -5.14
N LEU A 914 8.73 -5.68 -5.93
CA LEU A 914 7.60 -4.91 -6.48
C LEU A 914 6.65 -4.42 -5.37
N THR A 915 6.43 -5.23 -4.34
CA THR A 915 5.59 -4.86 -3.20
C THR A 915 6.27 -3.80 -2.34
N LEU A 916 7.56 -3.94 -2.05
CA LEU A 916 8.38 -2.96 -1.32
C LEU A 916 8.45 -1.62 -2.07
N LEU A 917 8.66 -1.65 -3.40
CA LEU A 917 8.61 -0.46 -4.27
C LEU A 917 7.24 0.26 -4.19
N LEU A 918 6.16 -0.48 -3.96
CA LEU A 918 4.81 0.06 -3.78
C LEU A 918 4.55 0.51 -2.32
N ALA A 919 5.15 -0.15 -1.32
CA ALA A 919 5.07 0.18 0.10
C ALA A 919 5.84 1.44 0.47
N ILE A 920 7.11 1.55 0.03
CA ILE A 920 8.06 2.64 0.37
C ILE A 920 7.39 4.02 0.27
N PRO A 921 7.45 4.87 1.31
CA PRO A 921 6.92 6.22 1.23
C PRO A 921 7.64 7.00 0.12
N PRO A 922 6.92 7.63 -0.84
CA PRO A 922 7.59 8.32 -1.94
C PRO A 922 8.44 9.47 -1.39
N ALA A 923 9.74 9.44 -1.68
CA ALA A 923 10.73 10.40 -1.20
C ALA A 923 10.24 11.84 -1.41
N GLY A 924 10.14 12.60 -0.32
CA GLY A 924 9.35 13.83 -0.27
C GLY A 924 7.93 13.62 0.25
N TRP A 925 7.79 13.08 1.47
CA TRP A 925 6.48 12.75 2.07
C TRP A 925 5.57 13.96 2.36
N ARG A 926 6.11 15.20 2.29
CA ARG A 926 5.32 16.46 2.25
C ARG A 926 4.84 16.87 0.84
N ARG A 927 5.04 16.05 -0.21
CA ARG A 927 4.91 16.47 -1.62
C ARG A 927 4.20 15.50 -2.58
N ALA A 928 3.96 14.23 -2.23
CA ALA A 928 3.53 13.21 -3.22
C ALA A 928 2.52 12.12 -2.77
N ALA A 929 2.04 12.13 -1.52
CA ALA A 929 1.01 11.17 -1.07
C ALA A 929 -0.39 11.54 -1.63
N VAL A 930 -0.68 12.84 -1.60
CA VAL A 930 -1.58 13.51 -2.56
C VAL A 930 -1.19 13.12 -4.01
N LEU A 931 -2.09 12.91 -4.98
CA LEU A 931 -1.71 12.45 -6.34
C LEU A 931 -2.50 11.24 -6.89
N SER A 932 -3.36 10.62 -6.05
CA SER A 932 -4.11 9.39 -6.38
C SER A 932 -5.59 9.36 -5.93
N ARG A 933 -6.10 10.45 -5.34
CA ARG A 933 -7.51 10.58 -4.91
C ARG A 933 -8.31 11.41 -5.92
N VAL A 934 -8.84 10.76 -6.96
CA VAL A 934 -9.86 11.36 -7.84
C VAL A 934 -11.04 10.39 -8.06
N PRO A 935 -11.97 10.30 -7.09
CA PRO A 935 -13.36 10.41 -7.46
C PRO A 935 -13.57 11.83 -8.04
N ARG A 936 -13.97 11.95 -9.31
CA ARG A 936 -14.72 13.16 -9.68
C ARG A 936 -16.04 13.05 -8.92
N ASP A 937 -16.47 14.11 -8.25
CA ASP A 937 -17.78 14.07 -7.63
C ASP A 937 -18.83 13.81 -8.71
N ARG A 938 -19.78 12.93 -8.43
CA ARG A 938 -20.88 12.68 -9.34
C ARG A 938 -21.94 13.70 -8.99
N GLY A 939 -21.96 14.80 -9.74
CA GLY A 939 -23.00 15.83 -9.67
C GLY A 939 -24.35 15.17 -9.40
N ARG A 940 -24.92 15.47 -8.23
CA ARG A 940 -26.08 14.75 -7.69
C ARG A 940 -27.26 14.96 -8.63
N ARG A 941 -27.48 14.03 -9.56
CA ARG A 941 -28.77 13.88 -10.24
C ARG A 941 -29.83 13.63 -9.18
N ARG A 942 -30.45 14.71 -8.68
CA ARG A 942 -31.75 14.65 -8.01
C ARG A 942 -32.64 13.86 -8.95
N ARG A 943 -33.09 12.68 -8.52
CA ARG A 943 -34.17 11.98 -9.22
C ARG A 943 -35.41 12.86 -9.07
N ALA A 944 -35.69 13.69 -10.06
CA ALA A 944 -37.05 14.13 -10.32
C ALA A 944 -37.86 12.86 -10.57
N SER A 945 -38.65 12.45 -9.59
CA SER A 945 -39.54 11.31 -9.71
C SER A 945 -40.57 11.65 -10.78
N ARG A 946 -40.51 10.96 -11.93
CA ARG A 946 -41.56 11.01 -12.95
C ARG A 946 -42.89 10.68 -12.27
N GLY A 947 -43.79 11.65 -12.18
CA GLY A 947 -45.14 11.46 -11.67
C GLY A 947 -45.91 10.55 -12.62
N ARG A 948 -45.93 9.23 -12.34
CA ARG A 948 -46.99 8.35 -12.84
C ARG A 948 -48.14 8.43 -11.85
N GLY A 949 -49.26 8.99 -12.27
CA GLY A 949 -50.43 9.14 -11.42
C GLY A 949 -50.99 7.79 -10.94
N ARG A 950 -51.34 7.72 -9.66
CA ARG A 950 -52.31 6.77 -9.11
C ARG A 950 -53.22 7.52 -8.12
N ALA A 951 -54.45 7.05 -7.99
CA ALA A 951 -55.58 7.81 -7.46
C ALA A 951 -55.42 8.26 -5.99
N ALA A 952 -56.08 9.36 -5.65
CA ALA A 952 -56.23 9.82 -4.28
C ALA A 952 -57.26 8.97 -3.50
N PRO A 953 -57.03 8.65 -2.22
CA PRO A 953 -58.04 8.08 -1.35
C PRO A 953 -59.10 9.14 -0.97
N ARG A 954 -60.37 8.75 -0.92
CA ARG A 954 -61.50 9.65 -0.62
C ARG A 954 -61.55 10.01 0.88
N ALA A 955 -61.73 11.29 1.20
CA ALA A 955 -62.11 11.72 2.55
C ALA A 955 -63.62 11.52 2.79
N ARG A 956 -64.00 11.11 4.02
CA ARG A 956 -65.39 11.11 4.50
C ARG A 956 -65.68 12.39 5.30
N ARG A 957 -66.93 12.89 5.20
CA ARG A 957 -67.47 14.09 5.88
C ARG A 957 -68.17 13.73 7.21
N PRO A 958 -68.30 14.71 8.14
CA PRO A 958 -69.61 15.35 8.43
C PRO A 958 -69.72 16.75 7.75
N ARG A 959 -70.87 17.32 7.34
CA ARG A 959 -72.15 17.66 8.03
C ARG A 959 -71.89 18.59 9.24
N HIS A 960 -72.33 19.86 9.35
CA HIS A 960 -73.28 20.75 8.63
C HIS A 960 -72.91 22.25 8.95
N ALA A 961 -73.42 23.37 8.38
CA ALA A 961 -74.26 23.69 7.21
C ALA A 961 -74.23 25.22 6.87
N ARG A 962 -74.79 25.59 5.69
CA ARG A 962 -75.38 26.89 5.23
C ARG A 962 -74.69 28.28 5.42
N LEU A 963 -74.30 28.86 4.26
CA LEU A 963 -74.59 30.25 3.78
C LEU A 963 -73.86 31.45 4.46
N PRO A 964 -73.89 32.69 3.90
CA PRO A 964 -73.13 33.07 2.69
C PRO A 964 -72.43 34.46 2.77
N GLY A 965 -71.56 34.82 1.82
CA GLY A 965 -71.03 36.21 1.72
C GLY A 965 -70.06 36.47 0.56
N ARG A 966 -70.31 37.54 -0.22
CA ARG A 966 -69.48 38.02 -1.36
C ARG A 966 -68.33 38.92 -0.88
N GLY A 967 -67.30 39.16 -1.72
CA GLY A 967 -66.50 40.39 -1.62
C GLY A 967 -65.13 40.38 -2.35
N HIS A 968 -64.96 41.31 -3.29
CA HIS A 968 -63.63 41.83 -3.70
C HIS A 968 -63.14 42.85 -2.65
N GLY A 969 -61.88 43.27 -2.56
CA GLY A 969 -60.66 42.94 -3.30
C GLY A 969 -59.62 44.09 -3.19
N CYS A 970 -58.50 43.97 -3.93
CA CYS A 970 -57.59 45.05 -4.39
C CYS A 970 -56.81 45.95 -3.39
N GLU A 971 -55.55 46.27 -3.81
CA GLU A 971 -54.82 47.55 -3.62
C GLU A 971 -54.45 48.03 -2.18
N ARG A 972 -53.52 48.99 -1.95
CA ARG A 972 -52.22 49.37 -2.60
C ARG A 972 -51.42 50.27 -1.62
N ARG A 973 -50.08 50.28 -1.75
CA ARG A 973 -49.15 51.42 -1.42
C ARG A 973 -49.13 51.92 0.06
N VAL A 974 -48.34 52.92 0.50
CA VAL A 974 -46.90 53.29 0.34
C VAL A 974 -46.48 54.15 1.55
N GLY A 975 -45.28 53.91 2.12
CA GLY A 975 -44.57 54.86 3.02
C GLY A 975 -45.17 55.09 4.43
N GLY A 976 -44.46 55.72 5.39
CA GLY A 976 -43.04 56.08 5.41
C GLY A 976 -42.62 56.99 6.60
N LEU A 977 -41.35 56.89 7.02
CA LEU A 977 -40.50 57.95 7.62
C LEU A 977 -41.06 58.88 8.74
N ARG A 978 -40.61 58.70 10.01
CA ARG A 978 -39.63 59.59 10.72
C ARG A 978 -39.31 59.16 12.18
N ARG A 979 -38.40 59.91 12.85
CA ARG A 979 -37.52 59.49 13.98
C ARG A 979 -37.86 60.12 15.34
N HIS A 980 -37.52 59.41 16.43
CA HIS A 980 -36.99 59.90 17.74
C HIS A 980 -37.88 60.83 18.63
N PRO A 981 -37.51 61.14 19.91
CA PRO A 981 -36.32 60.75 20.71
C PRO A 981 -36.66 59.90 21.98
N ALA A 982 -36.10 60.19 23.17
CA ALA A 982 -35.98 59.22 24.29
C ALA A 982 -36.01 59.82 25.73
N GLY A 983 -36.29 58.96 26.74
CA GLY A 983 -36.15 59.20 28.19
C GLY A 983 -37.48 59.39 28.95
N GLY A 984 -37.68 58.97 30.21
CA GLY A 984 -36.88 58.04 31.05
C GLY A 984 -37.23 58.07 32.57
N GLY A 985 -37.06 56.94 33.27
CA GLY A 985 -36.81 56.84 34.73
C GLY A 985 -37.99 56.66 35.73
N ALA A 986 -37.90 55.64 36.61
CA ALA A 986 -38.45 55.59 38.01
C ALA A 986 -38.02 54.27 38.75
N PRO A 987 -37.97 54.17 40.11
CA PRO A 987 -37.29 53.05 40.82
C PRO A 987 -38.02 52.38 42.03
N ALA A 988 -37.51 51.23 42.54
CA ALA A 988 -36.92 51.09 43.92
C ALA A 988 -36.92 49.66 44.61
N ARG A 989 -35.93 49.47 45.53
CA ARG A 989 -35.91 48.68 46.82
C ARG A 989 -35.07 47.36 47.00
N ARG A 990 -33.97 47.49 47.80
CA ARG A 990 -33.49 46.62 48.96
C ARG A 990 -33.00 45.15 48.68
N ARG A 991 -32.12 44.46 49.48
CA ARG A 991 -31.24 44.75 50.67
C ARG A 991 -30.16 43.62 50.90
N ARG A 992 -28.89 43.99 51.27
CA ARG A 992 -27.94 43.48 52.36
C ARG A 992 -27.77 41.94 52.70
N ARG A 993 -26.67 41.36 53.27
CA ARG A 993 -25.33 41.81 53.82
C ARG A 993 -24.28 40.67 54.13
N ARG A 994 -22.98 40.92 53.82
CA ARG A 994 -21.69 40.72 54.59
C ARG A 994 -21.27 39.40 55.34
N ARG A 995 -20.07 38.88 55.01
CA ARG A 995 -18.79 38.69 55.82
C ARG A 995 -17.83 37.75 55.01
N ARG A 996 -16.50 37.62 55.22
CA ARG A 996 -15.37 38.53 55.59
C ARG A 996 -14.04 37.80 55.23
N GLY A 997 -13.05 38.42 54.55
CA GLY A 997 -11.77 37.75 54.19
C GLY A 997 -10.74 38.68 53.51
N ARG A 998 -9.44 38.34 53.58
CA ARG A 998 -8.25 39.14 53.15
C ARG A 998 -7.12 38.19 52.68
N PRO A 999 -6.09 38.62 51.89
CA PRO A 999 -5.01 39.49 52.39
C PRO A 999 -4.60 40.74 51.56
N ARG A 1000 -3.79 40.60 50.49
CA ARG A 1000 -2.84 41.65 50.02
C ARG A 1000 -2.66 41.70 48.46
N ALA A 1001 -2.04 42.70 47.81
CA ALA A 1001 -2.24 44.17 47.89
C ALA A 1001 -1.32 45.02 46.94
N ARG A 1002 -1.94 45.81 46.02
CA ARG A 1002 -1.49 47.17 45.54
C ARG A 1002 -0.28 47.24 44.56
N ARG A 1003 0.07 48.38 43.92
CA ARG A 1003 -0.46 49.79 43.82
C ARG A 1003 -0.85 50.10 42.32
N ARG A 1004 -1.75 51.03 41.92
CA ARG A 1004 -1.91 52.51 42.11
C ARG A 1004 -0.75 53.34 41.51
N ARG A 1005 -0.90 54.51 40.85
CA ARG A 1005 -2.01 55.48 40.56
C ARG A 1005 -1.59 56.33 39.30
N ALA A 1006 -2.46 56.72 38.36
CA ALA A 1006 -3.34 57.92 38.25
C ALA A 1006 -2.67 59.25 37.74
N PRO A 1007 -3.39 60.22 37.10
CA PRO A 1007 -2.80 61.06 36.01
C PRO A 1007 -2.99 62.61 36.03
N GLY A 1008 -2.19 63.32 35.20
CA GLY A 1008 -2.41 64.71 34.67
C GLY A 1008 -2.03 65.88 35.59
N PRO A 1009 -2.22 67.18 35.19
CA PRO A 1009 -2.59 67.74 33.86
C PRO A 1009 -1.95 69.13 33.46
N ARG A 1010 -2.22 69.65 32.23
CA ARG A 1010 -2.03 71.06 31.71
C ARG A 1010 -0.58 71.62 31.60
N GLY A 1011 -0.19 72.54 30.68
CA GLY A 1011 -0.74 72.97 29.37
C GLY A 1011 -0.61 74.49 29.01
N ARG A 1012 0.14 74.88 27.95
CA ARG A 1012 0.08 76.16 27.18
C ARG A 1012 0.93 76.14 25.86
N ARG A 1013 0.85 77.19 25.01
CA ARG A 1013 1.42 77.40 23.63
C ARG A 1013 2.55 78.50 23.65
N PRO A 1014 3.32 78.89 22.57
CA PRO A 1014 3.00 78.90 21.11
C PRO A 1014 4.13 78.82 20.00
N ARG A 1015 3.67 78.80 18.72
CA ARG A 1015 4.26 79.34 17.44
C ARG A 1015 5.44 78.66 16.67
N ASP A 1016 5.51 79.06 15.38
CA ASP A 1016 6.30 78.60 14.19
C ASP A 1016 7.65 79.40 14.03
N PRO A 1017 8.58 79.23 13.04
CA PRO A 1017 8.38 78.86 11.62
C PRO A 1017 9.42 77.96 10.87
N ARG A 1018 9.12 77.68 9.59
CA ARG A 1018 9.92 77.17 8.42
C ARG A 1018 11.18 78.04 8.08
N PRO A 1019 12.17 77.69 7.19
CA PRO A 1019 11.96 77.13 5.82
C PRO A 1019 13.09 76.42 4.97
N ARG A 1020 12.68 75.98 3.75
CA ARG A 1020 13.39 75.93 2.42
C ARG A 1020 14.24 74.71 1.94
N ASP A 1021 14.19 74.55 0.59
CA ASP A 1021 14.82 73.61 -0.38
C ASP A 1021 16.01 74.35 -1.08
N PRO A 1022 16.98 73.78 -1.89
CA PRO A 1022 16.77 72.88 -3.05
C PRO A 1022 17.90 71.85 -3.43
N ARG A 1023 17.84 71.34 -4.68
CA ARG A 1023 18.69 70.35 -5.45
C ARG A 1023 20.12 70.88 -5.82
N PRO A 1024 21.03 70.24 -6.64
CA PRO A 1024 21.01 68.97 -7.44
C PRO A 1024 22.33 68.12 -7.69
N ARG A 1025 22.19 66.92 -8.31
CA ARG A 1025 23.07 66.21 -9.34
C ARG A 1025 24.64 66.02 -9.25
N ARG A 1026 25.08 64.72 -9.25
CA ARG A 1026 26.23 64.07 -10.00
C ARG A 1026 27.71 64.53 -9.71
N PRO A 1027 28.83 63.92 -10.25
CA PRO A 1027 29.10 62.65 -10.99
C PRO A 1027 30.28 61.78 -10.41
N ARG A 1028 30.96 60.92 -11.23
CA ARG A 1028 32.11 60.01 -10.91
C ARG A 1028 33.50 60.59 -11.28
N PRO A 1029 34.62 60.09 -10.72
CA PRO A 1029 35.86 59.82 -11.49
C PRO A 1029 36.36 58.34 -11.44
N ARG A 1030 37.66 58.04 -11.67
CA ARG A 1030 38.10 56.84 -12.44
C ARG A 1030 39.57 56.31 -12.29
N SER A 1031 39.77 55.13 -11.66
CA SER A 1031 40.79 54.05 -11.92
C SER A 1031 42.35 54.21 -11.90
N ARG A 1032 43.06 53.16 -11.40
CA ARG A 1032 44.45 52.64 -11.70
C ARG A 1032 45.70 53.41 -11.16
N PRO A 1033 46.94 52.82 -11.11
CA PRO A 1033 47.44 51.41 -11.08
C PRO A 1033 48.40 51.18 -9.84
N PRO A 1034 49.68 50.68 -9.82
CA PRO A 1034 50.42 49.54 -10.49
C PRO A 1034 51.31 48.63 -9.55
N ARG A 1035 52.09 47.68 -10.14
CA ARG A 1035 53.38 47.03 -9.71
C ARG A 1035 53.47 45.87 -8.67
N ARG A 1036 54.63 45.18 -8.70
CA ARG A 1036 55.19 43.93 -8.07
C ARG A 1036 56.75 44.13 -7.95
N PRO A 1037 57.61 43.31 -7.26
CA PRO A 1037 57.69 41.82 -7.31
C PRO A 1037 58.31 41.02 -6.09
N GLN A 1038 58.31 39.66 -6.17
CA GLN A 1038 59.25 38.65 -5.55
C GLN A 1038 59.35 38.57 -3.98
N GLU A 1039 59.98 37.64 -3.21
CA GLU A 1039 60.63 36.27 -3.30
C GLU A 1039 60.63 35.62 -1.85
N ASP A 1040 61.21 34.48 -1.38
CA ASP A 1040 61.96 33.26 -1.84
C ASP A 1040 61.86 32.11 -0.75
N ARG A 1041 62.44 30.90 -1.02
CA ARG A 1041 62.95 29.80 -0.12
C ARG A 1041 62.13 29.11 1.00
N TRP A 1042 61.70 27.86 0.71
CA TRP A 1042 62.06 26.52 1.27
C TRP A 1042 62.39 26.31 2.79
N PRO A 1043 62.26 25.07 3.36
CA PRO A 1043 62.04 23.73 2.77
C PRO A 1043 60.62 23.15 3.08
N GLY A 1044 60.17 21.92 2.74
CA GLY A 1044 60.69 20.68 2.09
C GLY A 1044 59.68 19.53 2.39
N VAL A 1045 59.81 18.22 2.06
CA VAL A 1045 60.69 17.37 1.23
C VAL A 1045 59.83 16.15 0.76
N THR A 1046 60.25 15.37 -0.25
CA THR A 1046 59.52 14.21 -0.86
C THR A 1046 60.51 13.14 -1.39
N PRO A 1047 60.11 12.03 -2.07
CA PRO A 1047 59.00 11.07 -1.90
C PRO A 1047 59.51 9.59 -1.85
N CYS A 1048 58.62 8.59 -1.94
CA CYS A 1048 58.95 7.32 -2.62
C CYS A 1048 57.72 6.66 -3.28
N ALA A 1049 57.95 5.83 -4.30
CA ALA A 1049 56.91 5.12 -5.07
C ALA A 1049 57.49 3.87 -5.76
N SER A 1050 56.68 2.81 -5.90
CA SER A 1050 57.01 1.62 -6.68
C SER A 1050 55.75 0.95 -7.27
N ARG A 1051 55.95 0.00 -8.18
CA ARG A 1051 54.94 -0.86 -8.81
C ARG A 1051 55.38 -2.32 -8.68
N ARG A 1052 54.43 -3.25 -8.84
CA ARG A 1052 54.61 -4.71 -9.06
C ARG A 1052 55.25 -5.48 -7.89
N ALA A 1053 54.44 -6.26 -7.20
CA ALA A 1053 54.31 -7.67 -7.54
C ALA A 1053 52.83 -7.94 -7.86
#